data_AF-A0A5N5EIX7-F1
#
_entry.id   AF-A0A5N5EIX7-F1
#
_cell.length_a   1.000
_cell.length_b   1.000
_cell.length_c   1.000
_cell.angle_alpha   90.00
_cell.angle_beta   90.00
_cell.angle_gamma   90.00
#
_symmetry.space_group_name_H-M   'P 1'
#
loop_
_entity.id
_entity.type
_entity.pdbx_description
1 polymer ?
#
loop_
_entity_poly.entity_id
_entity_poly.type
_entity_poly.pdbx_seq_one_letter_code
_entity_poly.pdbx_strand_id
1 'polypeptide(L)'
;MKPPLLSVVIPVHNVEDYLEDCLRSVAEQTLDAIEVVMVDDGSTDGSERIAAGFAARDSRFRLIRQKNAGLSAARNTGVRHTTPTVPYLAFADSDDFVVHDAYERMVASLESTGSDLVTGNVWRLTGQGRQQAWQYRWLTATRPRTHITRDPRLLADRVAWNKVFRRSFWDGHAFTFPEGKLYEDTPVMIPAHYLAASVDVLHEHVYYWRVREGSITRRRTDVTGVRDRIAACEQVSAFLGEGGHGGAAQRRAYDASCLRDDFGYFLDGLPMGGEAYRAAFLEGAGAFVDRAGDGVLEGLPVELRIKWRLVRERRLEELLAVLAFERANGAGTFAVEGLPGRRRAVYPGVRGASAQLARTDVPAVARLVEARWGADGKLRLRGYAYLRNLPAGSARRQLKVGVLRAEAGRRVRAVPVRSVSAPEATVNSWQELHGYDHAGFEMALDPDRLPAEGGGAGGWLVGLVVAARGAVRRVAVRALDAGADQPLVHDLGDGRRAVLDHRGGRLRVRVERLGAVVEESGSGSAEGGPLELSGRWIGGAEPAAVLLMRDGEEGRAEERSFPVECESGGDRGTAFTVRVPLDGLAAVPPAPHRAPREVEAETGARWRARLLLADGTRAPLPATPDLPPPACADAAGNLVVDLGGLPVVDRVERGADGALRISGTYAPASTGTYAQAPGAGPRLLLRHETLHETVPVTEVTLESRPTGRFSARIAPSLPEGRWALHLDGHPVRVLTSLAGRLPGVDSALALERRNGDRLTVLAAPALPVAERSTYSRRLLRDAHHPARRTTARRPLLDTVLYAGGSGGDSPRAVHTELVRRGTETEHLWVTGTTPGRTTHVPPGARAVPVHSAAWYEALARSRRIVTDEQLPAWFERRPGQCVVQTWHGTPLGRFGTGLTDTLYADHQHLATLAHRSAQWSVLVSPSRFATPLLRRSLAYGGEVLEAGSPADDVLCAPDRDKAAEEIRRTLGVPEDHRVVLYAPTYRDHLAHPPSASRDAPDRTAPGPYRWDPALDLPALARSLGPGHTVLVRRHPRVAGSIAEGPGILDVSGHPGAAGLLLIADVLVTDYAGLMFDFALTGRPMLFHTYDLEHYRDTVRGFCLDFETRAPGPLLVTTDEVAQALHGLGAVAARHADAYESFRRDYCDLDDGGAAGRVADRLLADLG
;
A
#
# COMPACT_ATOMS: atom_id res chain seq x y z
N MET A 1 2.80 -2.94 -46.81
CA MET A 1 2.65 -3.54 -45.45
C MET A 1 3.01 -5.02 -45.54
N LYS A 2 3.73 -5.56 -44.55
CA LYS A 2 3.91 -7.02 -44.43
C LYS A 2 2.54 -7.66 -44.17
N PRO A 3 2.25 -8.87 -44.68
CA PRO A 3 1.02 -9.56 -44.33
C PRO A 3 0.96 -9.77 -42.80
N PRO A 4 -0.18 -9.51 -42.15
CA PRO A 4 -0.29 -9.64 -40.71
C PRO A 4 -0.08 -11.10 -40.28
N LEU A 5 0.70 -11.30 -39.22
CA LEU A 5 0.93 -12.58 -38.55
C LEU A 5 0.05 -12.73 -37.30
N LEU A 6 -0.32 -11.63 -36.65
CA LEU A 6 -1.12 -11.63 -35.43
C LEU A 6 -2.28 -10.65 -35.55
N SER A 7 -3.48 -11.12 -35.19
CA SER A 7 -4.66 -10.28 -34.99
C SER A 7 -4.84 -9.96 -33.51
N VAL A 8 -4.94 -8.68 -33.16
CA VAL A 8 -5.19 -8.21 -31.79
C VAL A 8 -6.58 -7.61 -31.69
N VAL A 9 -7.41 -8.15 -30.80
CA VAL A 9 -8.77 -7.64 -30.53
C VAL A 9 -8.78 -6.79 -29.27
N ILE A 10 -9.27 -5.56 -29.37
CA ILE A 10 -9.36 -4.59 -28.26
C ILE A 10 -10.81 -4.12 -28.08
N PRO A 11 -11.54 -4.61 -27.05
CA PRO A 11 -12.86 -4.10 -26.72
C PRO A 11 -12.75 -2.74 -25.99
N VAL A 12 -13.58 -1.77 -26.39
CA VAL A 12 -13.56 -0.39 -25.91
C VAL A 12 -14.94 -0.01 -25.38
N HIS A 13 -15.02 0.43 -24.12
CA HIS A 13 -16.24 0.98 -23.52
C HIS A 13 -15.92 1.90 -22.35
N ASN A 14 -16.12 3.21 -22.51
CA ASN A 14 -15.94 4.23 -21.46
C ASN A 14 -14.56 4.18 -20.76
N VAL A 15 -13.49 4.38 -21.53
CA VAL A 15 -12.08 4.27 -21.13
C VAL A 15 -11.21 5.44 -21.60
N GLU A 16 -11.78 6.64 -21.77
CA GLU A 16 -11.09 7.81 -22.35
C GLU A 16 -9.72 8.08 -21.71
N ASP A 17 -9.63 8.03 -20.38
CA ASP A 17 -8.40 8.33 -19.62
C ASP A 17 -7.24 7.37 -19.87
N TYR A 18 -7.50 6.17 -20.40
CA TYR A 18 -6.52 5.07 -20.47
C TYR A 18 -6.29 4.55 -21.88
N LEU A 19 -7.24 4.78 -22.80
CA LEU A 19 -7.23 4.18 -24.12
C LEU A 19 -6.00 4.57 -24.94
N GLU A 20 -5.55 5.83 -24.85
CA GLU A 20 -4.39 6.30 -25.60
C GLU A 20 -3.10 5.55 -25.21
N ASP A 21 -2.89 5.29 -23.92
CA ASP A 21 -1.76 4.48 -23.43
C ASP A 21 -1.80 3.06 -23.99
N CYS A 22 -2.98 2.43 -23.96
CA CYS A 22 -3.19 1.08 -24.46
C CYS A 22 -2.86 0.99 -25.95
N LEU A 23 -3.48 1.85 -26.77
CA LEU A 23 -3.31 1.83 -28.22
C LEU A 23 -1.87 2.15 -28.64
N ARG A 24 -1.22 3.10 -27.95
CA ARG A 24 0.20 3.39 -28.15
C ARG A 24 1.08 2.16 -27.86
N SER A 25 0.81 1.43 -26.76
CA SER A 25 1.57 0.22 -26.41
C SER A 25 1.51 -0.89 -27.45
N VAL A 26 0.38 -0.99 -28.17
CA VAL A 26 0.18 -1.95 -29.25
C VAL A 26 0.76 -1.43 -30.57
N ALA A 27 0.64 -0.14 -30.84
CA ALA A 27 1.21 0.49 -32.04
C ALA A 27 2.74 0.43 -32.05
N GLU A 28 3.36 0.54 -30.88
CA GLU A 28 4.81 0.53 -30.70
C GLU A 28 5.38 -0.89 -30.55
N GLN A 29 4.63 -1.97 -30.80
CA GLN A 29 5.15 -3.34 -30.66
C GLN A 29 6.29 -3.62 -31.66
N THR A 30 7.31 -4.38 -31.23
CA THR A 30 8.42 -4.81 -32.11
C THR A 30 7.97 -5.74 -33.24
N LEU A 31 6.83 -6.44 -33.07
CA LEU A 31 6.19 -7.18 -34.14
C LEU A 31 5.35 -6.24 -35.02
N ASP A 32 5.93 -5.74 -36.12
CA ASP A 32 5.22 -4.85 -37.05
C ASP A 32 4.04 -5.51 -37.78
N ALA A 33 4.11 -6.83 -37.99
CA ALA A 33 3.15 -7.61 -38.78
C ALA A 33 1.89 -7.94 -37.96
N ILE A 34 1.19 -6.91 -37.51
CA ILE A 34 -0.06 -7.01 -36.75
C ILE A 34 -1.22 -6.36 -37.48
N GLU A 35 -2.42 -6.87 -37.24
CA GLU A 35 -3.68 -6.15 -37.45
C GLU A 35 -4.37 -5.95 -36.09
N VAL A 36 -5.01 -4.80 -35.89
CA VAL A 36 -5.67 -4.44 -34.63
C VAL A 36 -7.13 -4.11 -34.91
N VAL A 37 -8.04 -4.85 -34.28
CA VAL A 37 -9.49 -4.62 -34.36
C VAL A 37 -9.98 -4.07 -33.04
N MET A 38 -10.24 -2.76 -33.02
CA MET A 38 -10.87 -2.06 -31.91
C MET A 38 -12.39 -2.16 -32.05
N VAL A 39 -13.08 -2.64 -31.02
CA VAL A 39 -14.55 -2.72 -31.01
C VAL A 39 -15.09 -1.78 -29.95
N ASP A 40 -15.62 -0.63 -30.39
CA ASP A 40 -16.34 0.29 -29.53
C ASP A 40 -17.75 -0.23 -29.26
N ASP A 41 -18.01 -0.57 -28.00
CA ASP A 41 -19.25 -1.17 -27.49
C ASP A 41 -20.21 -0.08 -26.99
N GLY A 42 -20.38 0.98 -27.78
CA GLY A 42 -21.27 2.10 -27.50
C GLY A 42 -20.78 2.98 -26.34
N SER A 43 -19.55 3.49 -26.43
CA SER A 43 -19.03 4.45 -25.45
C SER A 43 -19.80 5.77 -25.47
N THR A 44 -19.88 6.43 -24.31
CA THR A 44 -20.53 7.73 -24.09
C THR A 44 -19.53 8.83 -23.71
N ASP A 45 -18.24 8.51 -23.65
CA ASP A 45 -17.12 9.43 -23.39
C ASP A 45 -16.28 9.65 -24.68
N GLY A 46 -15.11 10.29 -24.57
CA GLY A 46 -14.23 10.54 -25.71
C GLY A 46 -13.49 9.32 -26.26
N SER A 47 -13.75 8.09 -25.80
CA SER A 47 -13.06 6.87 -26.24
C SER A 47 -13.18 6.64 -27.75
N GLU A 48 -14.37 6.87 -28.31
CA GLU A 48 -14.61 6.68 -29.76
C GLU A 48 -13.70 7.60 -30.60
N ARG A 49 -13.57 8.87 -30.17
CA ARG A 49 -12.74 9.87 -30.84
C ARG A 49 -11.27 9.46 -30.84
N ILE A 50 -10.78 8.93 -29.72
CA ILE A 50 -9.40 8.45 -29.60
C ILE A 50 -9.17 7.26 -30.55
N ALA A 51 -10.04 6.24 -30.51
CA ALA A 51 -9.91 5.06 -31.36
C ALA A 51 -9.99 5.40 -32.86
N ALA A 52 -10.92 6.29 -33.24
CA ALA A 52 -11.02 6.78 -34.62
C ALA A 52 -9.75 7.53 -35.06
N GLY A 53 -9.16 8.33 -34.16
CA GLY A 53 -7.90 9.02 -34.41
C GLY A 53 -6.73 8.06 -34.65
N PHE A 54 -6.66 6.92 -33.96
CA PHE A 54 -5.65 5.88 -34.22
C PHE A 54 -5.88 5.19 -35.57
N ALA A 55 -7.11 4.75 -35.86
CA ALA A 55 -7.44 4.10 -37.13
C ALA A 55 -7.19 5.00 -38.36
N ALA A 56 -7.33 6.32 -38.20
CA ALA A 56 -7.02 7.29 -39.26
C ALA A 56 -5.51 7.49 -39.50
N ARG A 57 -4.67 7.28 -38.47
CA ARG A 57 -3.22 7.53 -38.52
C ARG A 57 -2.39 6.28 -38.78
N ASP A 58 -2.89 5.12 -38.39
CA ASP A 58 -2.20 3.83 -38.54
C ASP A 58 -3.13 2.82 -39.22
N SER A 59 -2.79 2.43 -40.45
CA SER A 59 -3.59 1.50 -41.26
C SER A 59 -3.66 0.07 -40.71
N ARG A 60 -2.86 -0.27 -39.70
CA ARG A 60 -2.98 -1.55 -38.97
C ARG A 60 -4.22 -1.57 -38.06
N PHE A 61 -4.76 -0.41 -37.69
CA PHE A 61 -5.88 -0.26 -36.76
C PHE A 61 -7.20 -0.11 -37.49
N ARG A 62 -8.22 -0.88 -37.06
CA ARG A 62 -9.58 -0.82 -37.57
C ARG A 62 -10.55 -0.65 -36.42
N LEU A 63 -11.41 0.37 -36.51
CA LEU A 63 -12.51 0.61 -35.57
C LEU A 63 -13.81 -0.03 -36.08
N ILE A 64 -14.43 -0.85 -35.23
CA ILE A 64 -15.78 -1.39 -35.39
C ILE A 64 -16.66 -0.76 -34.31
N ARG A 65 -17.86 -0.33 -34.67
CA ARG A 65 -18.83 0.25 -33.73
C ARG A 65 -20.01 -0.71 -33.59
N GLN A 66 -20.45 -0.94 -32.36
CA GLN A 66 -21.68 -1.67 -32.08
C GLN A 66 -22.47 -0.99 -30.95
N LYS A 67 -23.74 -1.38 -30.79
CA LYS A 67 -24.50 -1.02 -29.58
C LYS A 67 -23.97 -1.82 -28.40
N ASN A 68 -23.96 -1.20 -27.22
CA ASN A 68 -23.51 -1.83 -25.98
C ASN A 68 -24.18 -3.20 -25.78
N ALA A 69 -23.36 -4.25 -25.87
CA ALA A 69 -23.76 -5.65 -25.69
C ALA A 69 -22.85 -6.38 -24.69
N GLY A 70 -21.89 -5.68 -24.09
CA GLY A 70 -20.95 -6.19 -23.10
C GLY A 70 -19.63 -6.67 -23.70
N LEU A 71 -18.63 -6.77 -22.82
CA LEU A 71 -17.24 -7.13 -23.13
C LEU A 71 -17.09 -8.40 -23.98
N SER A 72 -17.84 -9.45 -23.63
CA SER A 72 -17.80 -10.75 -24.32
C SER A 72 -18.29 -10.63 -25.77
N ALA A 73 -19.37 -9.88 -25.99
CA ALA A 73 -19.92 -9.64 -27.32
C ALA A 73 -18.93 -8.81 -28.16
N ALA A 74 -18.31 -7.79 -27.57
CA ALA A 74 -17.28 -6.99 -28.25
C ALA A 74 -16.06 -7.85 -28.67
N ARG A 75 -15.59 -8.75 -27.80
CA ARG A 75 -14.51 -9.71 -28.14
C ARG A 75 -14.92 -10.65 -29.28
N ASN A 76 -16.12 -11.23 -29.22
CA ASN A 76 -16.64 -12.10 -30.28
C ASN A 76 -16.78 -11.34 -31.62
N THR A 77 -17.29 -10.11 -31.60
CA THR A 77 -17.35 -9.22 -32.77
C THR A 77 -15.96 -8.97 -33.32
N GLY A 78 -14.99 -8.67 -32.45
CA GLY A 78 -13.61 -8.45 -32.85
C GLY A 78 -13.04 -9.64 -33.61
N VAL A 79 -13.17 -10.87 -33.06
CA VAL A 79 -12.71 -12.10 -33.72
C VAL A 79 -13.33 -12.27 -35.11
N ARG A 80 -14.64 -12.02 -35.26
CA ARG A 80 -15.32 -12.09 -36.58
C ARG A 80 -14.79 -11.07 -37.59
N HIS A 81 -14.24 -9.95 -37.13
CA HIS A 81 -13.71 -8.88 -37.99
C HIS A 81 -12.20 -8.94 -38.22
N THR A 82 -11.49 -9.86 -37.56
CA THR A 82 -10.10 -10.20 -37.91
C THR A 82 -10.03 -10.93 -39.25
N THR A 83 -8.89 -10.83 -39.92
CA THR A 83 -8.61 -11.53 -41.18
C THR A 83 -8.44 -13.03 -40.89
N PRO A 84 -9.31 -13.93 -41.40
CA PRO A 84 -9.30 -15.36 -41.02
C PRO A 84 -8.02 -16.12 -41.38
N THR A 85 -7.24 -15.63 -42.35
CA THR A 85 -5.98 -16.26 -42.77
C THR A 85 -4.78 -15.90 -41.89
N VAL A 86 -4.95 -14.98 -40.94
CA VAL A 86 -3.88 -14.59 -40.01
C VAL A 86 -3.65 -15.72 -39.00
N PRO A 87 -2.42 -16.22 -38.84
CA PRO A 87 -2.15 -17.47 -38.12
C PRO A 87 -2.28 -17.37 -36.60
N TYR A 88 -2.26 -16.16 -36.03
CA TYR A 88 -2.31 -15.94 -34.58
C TYR A 88 -3.40 -14.95 -34.16
N LEU A 89 -3.93 -15.15 -32.95
CA LEU A 89 -4.94 -14.31 -32.32
C LEU A 89 -4.55 -13.95 -30.89
N ALA A 90 -4.75 -12.69 -30.51
CA ALA A 90 -4.58 -12.18 -29.14
C ALA A 90 -5.68 -11.20 -28.76
N PHE A 91 -5.82 -10.98 -27.46
CA PHE A 91 -6.74 -10.01 -26.86
C PHE A 91 -5.94 -9.02 -26.01
N ALA A 92 -6.36 -7.76 -25.97
CA ALA A 92 -5.85 -6.77 -25.03
C ALA A 92 -7.01 -5.94 -24.49
N ASP A 93 -7.03 -5.70 -23.19
CA ASP A 93 -8.02 -4.87 -22.52
C ASP A 93 -7.62 -3.38 -22.66
N SER A 94 -8.61 -2.52 -22.92
CA SER A 94 -8.39 -1.13 -23.34
C SER A 94 -7.93 -0.16 -22.23
N ASP A 95 -7.88 -0.61 -20.98
CA ASP A 95 -7.37 0.12 -19.81
C ASP A 95 -5.97 -0.33 -19.36
N ASP A 96 -5.40 -1.32 -20.05
CA ASP A 96 -4.15 -1.98 -19.73
C ASP A 96 -3.03 -1.64 -20.75
N PHE A 97 -1.83 -2.18 -20.54
CA PHE A 97 -0.65 -1.92 -21.38
C PHE A 97 0.07 -3.23 -21.75
N VAL A 98 0.40 -3.39 -23.04
CA VAL A 98 1.13 -4.55 -23.56
C VAL A 98 2.63 -4.24 -23.56
N VAL A 99 3.46 -5.17 -23.07
CA VAL A 99 4.93 -4.96 -23.04
C VAL A 99 5.47 -4.86 -24.46
N HIS A 100 6.37 -3.90 -24.73
CA HIS A 100 6.86 -3.51 -26.06
C HIS A 100 7.29 -4.68 -26.99
N ASP A 101 7.89 -5.73 -26.44
CA ASP A 101 8.39 -6.91 -27.19
C ASP A 101 7.55 -8.19 -26.95
N ALA A 102 6.36 -8.05 -26.36
CA ALA A 102 5.56 -9.18 -25.90
C ALA A 102 5.10 -10.08 -27.05
N TYR A 103 4.48 -9.50 -28.08
CA TYR A 103 3.87 -10.29 -29.15
C TYR A 103 4.92 -10.99 -30.00
N GLU A 104 6.06 -10.36 -30.27
CA GLU A 104 7.18 -10.99 -30.97
C GLU A 104 7.69 -12.22 -30.23
N ARG A 105 7.98 -12.10 -28.92
CA ARG A 105 8.44 -13.22 -28.08
C ARG A 105 7.43 -14.37 -28.01
N MET A 106 6.15 -14.03 -27.87
CA MET A 106 5.08 -15.02 -27.78
C MET A 106 4.88 -15.78 -29.11
N VAL A 107 4.84 -15.08 -30.24
CA VAL A 107 4.74 -15.68 -31.57
C VAL A 107 5.98 -16.54 -31.88
N ALA A 108 7.18 -16.03 -31.59
CA ALA A 108 8.43 -16.78 -31.78
C ALA A 108 8.47 -18.08 -30.97
N SER A 109 7.93 -18.06 -29.73
CA SER A 109 7.79 -19.28 -28.92
C SER A 109 6.88 -20.29 -29.62
N LEU A 110 5.71 -19.87 -30.09
CA LEU A 110 4.75 -20.77 -30.75
C LEU A 110 5.29 -21.35 -32.06
N GLU A 111 6.06 -20.57 -32.81
CA GLU A 111 6.73 -21.07 -34.02
C GLU A 111 7.84 -22.06 -33.70
N SER A 112 8.62 -21.81 -32.64
CA SER A 112 9.69 -22.71 -32.23
C SER A 112 9.19 -24.04 -31.67
N THR A 113 8.05 -24.05 -30.98
CA THR A 113 7.58 -25.23 -30.24
C THR A 113 6.46 -25.99 -30.94
N GLY A 114 5.70 -25.31 -31.80
CA GLY A 114 4.45 -25.84 -32.36
C GLY A 114 3.30 -25.92 -31.35
N SER A 115 3.42 -25.27 -30.18
CA SER A 115 2.33 -25.22 -29.18
C SER A 115 1.09 -24.50 -29.73
N ASP A 116 -0.08 -24.82 -29.18
CA ASP A 116 -1.37 -24.26 -29.61
C ASP A 116 -1.62 -22.86 -29.06
N LEU A 117 -1.09 -22.59 -27.87
CA LEU A 117 -1.15 -21.28 -27.23
C LEU A 117 0.06 -21.06 -26.31
N VAL A 118 0.37 -19.78 -26.09
CA VAL A 118 1.40 -19.33 -25.16
C VAL A 118 0.78 -18.39 -24.13
N THR A 119 1.25 -18.48 -22.89
CA THR A 119 0.90 -17.55 -21.81
C THR A 119 2.14 -16.93 -21.20
N GLY A 120 2.05 -15.67 -20.79
CA GLY A 120 3.14 -14.94 -20.14
C GLY A 120 2.79 -14.39 -18.77
N ASN A 121 3.83 -13.92 -18.07
CA ASN A 121 3.74 -13.37 -16.73
C ASN A 121 3.15 -11.94 -16.74
N VAL A 122 2.55 -11.52 -15.62
CA VAL A 122 1.80 -10.26 -15.54
C VAL A 122 2.21 -9.45 -14.33
N TRP A 123 2.35 -8.15 -14.54
CA TRP A 123 2.56 -7.17 -13.48
C TRP A 123 1.35 -6.28 -13.32
N ARG A 124 1.04 -5.89 -12.08
CA ARG A 124 0.00 -4.92 -11.76
C ARG A 124 0.60 -3.54 -11.66
N LEU A 125 -0.06 -2.56 -12.28
CA LEU A 125 0.22 -1.14 -12.10
C LEU A 125 -0.73 -0.58 -11.04
N THR A 126 -0.14 -0.03 -9.98
CA THR A 126 -0.87 0.61 -8.88
C THR A 126 -0.31 2.01 -8.64
N GLY A 127 -1.02 2.85 -7.88
CA GLY A 127 -0.47 4.16 -7.46
C GLY A 127 0.82 4.09 -6.62
N GLN A 128 1.23 2.89 -6.19
CA GLN A 128 2.50 2.62 -5.48
C GLN A 128 3.61 2.10 -6.40
N GLY A 129 3.37 2.07 -7.72
CA GLY A 129 4.24 1.44 -8.72
C GLY A 129 3.81 0.02 -9.10
N ARG A 130 4.75 -0.75 -9.65
CA ARG A 130 4.48 -2.09 -10.20
C ARG A 130 4.66 -3.20 -9.16
N GLN A 131 3.80 -4.21 -9.22
CA GLN A 131 3.93 -5.43 -8.40
C GLN A 131 3.60 -6.66 -9.23
N GLN A 132 4.37 -7.74 -9.13
CA GLN A 132 4.00 -8.99 -9.81
C GLN A 132 2.63 -9.46 -9.32
N ALA A 133 1.73 -9.74 -10.27
CA ALA A 133 0.40 -10.21 -9.97
C ALA A 133 0.46 -11.54 -9.21
N TRP A 134 -0.29 -11.65 -8.10
CA TRP A 134 -0.15 -12.76 -7.16
C TRP A 134 -0.40 -14.12 -7.82
N GLN A 135 -1.34 -14.18 -8.77
CA GLN A 135 -1.70 -15.40 -9.49
C GLN A 135 -0.57 -15.95 -10.38
N TYR A 136 0.45 -15.14 -10.69
CA TYR A 136 1.58 -15.51 -11.55
C TYR A 136 2.92 -15.61 -10.81
N ARG A 137 2.96 -15.47 -9.48
CA ARG A 137 4.19 -15.60 -8.68
C ARG A 137 4.90 -16.95 -8.80
N TRP A 138 4.22 -17.97 -9.32
CA TRP A 138 4.78 -19.30 -9.60
C TRP A 138 5.55 -19.37 -10.92
N LEU A 139 5.42 -18.37 -11.80
CA LEU A 139 6.14 -18.25 -13.07
C LEU A 139 7.58 -17.79 -12.86
N THR A 140 8.42 -18.72 -12.38
CA THR A 140 9.84 -18.46 -12.09
C THR A 140 10.79 -18.89 -13.21
N ALA A 141 10.30 -19.60 -14.22
CA ALA A 141 11.09 -20.12 -15.34
C ALA A 141 10.17 -20.48 -16.52
N THR A 142 10.67 -20.30 -17.74
CA THR A 142 9.98 -20.65 -18.98
C THR A 142 9.79 -22.17 -19.08
N ARG A 143 8.62 -22.60 -19.56
CA ARG A 143 8.25 -24.02 -19.75
C ARG A 143 7.67 -24.21 -21.15
N PRO A 144 8.50 -24.61 -22.13
CA PRO A 144 7.99 -24.91 -23.46
C PRO A 144 7.23 -26.24 -23.45
N ARG A 145 6.20 -26.36 -24.29
CA ARG A 145 5.41 -27.59 -24.51
C ARG A 145 4.90 -28.27 -23.23
N THR A 146 4.48 -27.49 -22.22
CA THR A 146 3.82 -28.03 -21.03
C THR A 146 2.34 -28.34 -21.30
N HIS A 147 1.58 -28.71 -20.26
CA HIS A 147 0.14 -28.97 -20.34
C HIS A 147 -0.49 -28.83 -18.95
N ILE A 148 -1.77 -28.46 -18.85
CA ILE A 148 -2.47 -28.22 -17.57
C ILE A 148 -2.47 -29.46 -16.64
N THR A 149 -2.43 -30.67 -17.20
CA THR A 149 -2.34 -31.91 -16.42
C THR A 149 -0.94 -32.21 -15.89
N ARG A 150 0.11 -31.71 -16.57
CA ARG A 150 1.52 -31.82 -16.14
C ARG A 150 1.91 -30.69 -15.19
N ASP A 151 1.31 -29.52 -15.38
CA ASP A 151 1.50 -28.34 -14.54
C ASP A 151 0.15 -27.76 -14.08
N PRO A 152 -0.45 -28.29 -12.99
CA PRO A 152 -1.74 -27.84 -12.48
C PRO A 152 -1.80 -26.37 -12.07
N ARG A 153 -0.66 -25.67 -11.98
CA ARG A 153 -0.63 -24.23 -11.67
C ARG A 153 -1.25 -23.39 -12.79
N LEU A 154 -1.36 -23.94 -14.00
CA LEU A 154 -2.10 -23.33 -15.11
C LEU A 154 -3.60 -23.17 -14.81
N LEU A 155 -4.16 -23.88 -13.81
CA LEU A 155 -5.55 -23.65 -13.36
C LEU A 155 -5.77 -22.23 -12.78
N ALA A 156 -4.69 -21.54 -12.38
CA ALA A 156 -4.74 -20.16 -11.90
C ALA A 156 -4.72 -19.13 -13.04
N ASP A 157 -4.39 -19.53 -14.27
CA ASP A 157 -4.30 -18.65 -15.42
C ASP A 157 -5.60 -18.67 -16.24
N ARG A 158 -6.47 -17.69 -15.97
CA ARG A 158 -7.86 -17.70 -16.43
C ARG A 158 -8.25 -16.52 -17.31
N VAL A 159 -7.29 -15.66 -17.63
CA VAL A 159 -7.54 -14.41 -18.36
C VAL A 159 -7.20 -14.59 -19.84
N ALA A 160 -7.84 -13.84 -20.73
CA ALA A 160 -7.57 -13.95 -22.17
C ALA A 160 -6.37 -13.11 -22.63
N TRP A 161 -6.11 -11.97 -21.98
CA TRP A 161 -5.24 -10.91 -22.49
C TRP A 161 -3.73 -11.15 -22.35
N ASN A 162 -3.29 -12.14 -21.56
CA ASN A 162 -1.86 -12.49 -21.44
C ASN A 162 -1.43 -13.63 -22.39
N LYS A 163 -2.20 -13.89 -23.46
CA LYS A 163 -2.04 -15.05 -24.34
C LYS A 163 -1.99 -14.69 -25.81
N VAL A 164 -1.33 -15.56 -26.57
CA VAL A 164 -1.46 -15.67 -28.02
C VAL A 164 -1.88 -17.10 -28.36
N PHE A 165 -2.85 -17.23 -29.27
CA PHE A 165 -3.40 -18.50 -29.72
C PHE A 165 -3.06 -18.73 -31.19
N ARG A 166 -2.79 -19.97 -31.59
CA ARG A 166 -2.87 -20.38 -33.00
C ARG A 166 -4.32 -20.27 -33.46
N ARG A 167 -4.55 -19.59 -34.58
CA ARG A 167 -5.88 -19.37 -35.14
C ARG A 167 -6.59 -20.67 -35.48
N SER A 168 -5.87 -21.64 -36.06
CA SER A 168 -6.39 -22.97 -36.38
C SER A 168 -6.87 -23.74 -35.14
N PHE A 169 -6.17 -23.60 -34.02
CA PHE A 169 -6.58 -24.19 -32.74
C PHE A 169 -7.84 -23.52 -32.19
N TRP A 170 -7.90 -22.19 -32.26
CA TRP A 170 -9.05 -21.41 -31.79
C TRP A 170 -10.33 -21.76 -32.55
N ASP A 171 -10.26 -21.73 -33.89
CA ASP A 171 -11.39 -22.02 -34.76
C ASP A 171 -11.77 -23.50 -34.72
N GLY A 172 -10.78 -24.41 -34.65
CA GLY A 172 -11.02 -25.86 -34.62
C GLY A 172 -11.80 -26.34 -33.39
N HIS A 173 -11.74 -25.59 -32.28
CA HIS A 173 -12.52 -25.85 -31.07
C HIS A 173 -13.73 -24.92 -30.91
N ALA A 174 -14.00 -24.05 -31.89
CA ALA A 174 -15.10 -23.10 -31.90
C ALA A 174 -15.19 -22.26 -30.60
N PHE A 175 -14.05 -21.77 -30.11
CA PHE A 175 -14.06 -20.94 -28.90
C PHE A 175 -14.83 -19.63 -29.13
N THR A 176 -15.77 -19.36 -28.23
CA THR A 176 -16.55 -18.12 -28.20
C THR A 176 -16.76 -17.71 -26.75
N PHE A 177 -16.68 -16.42 -26.46
CA PHE A 177 -16.96 -15.92 -25.11
C PHE A 177 -18.47 -15.94 -24.85
N PRO A 178 -18.94 -16.45 -23.69
CA PRO A 178 -20.36 -16.46 -23.37
C PRO A 178 -20.90 -15.04 -23.20
N GLU A 179 -21.91 -14.67 -24.00
CA GLU A 179 -22.52 -13.34 -23.99
C GLU A 179 -23.50 -13.16 -22.82
N GLY A 180 -23.64 -11.93 -22.32
CA GLY A 180 -24.57 -11.58 -21.24
C GLY A 180 -24.19 -12.08 -19.84
N LYS A 181 -22.95 -12.52 -19.63
CA LYS A 181 -22.43 -12.98 -18.32
C LYS A 181 -21.15 -12.26 -17.94
N LEU A 182 -20.95 -12.04 -16.64
CA LEU A 182 -19.66 -11.59 -16.10
C LEU A 182 -18.68 -12.77 -15.96
N TYR A 183 -17.37 -12.49 -16.02
CA TYR A 183 -16.29 -13.50 -15.85
C TYR A 183 -16.24 -14.57 -16.94
N GLU A 184 -16.48 -14.13 -18.17
CA GLU A 184 -16.54 -14.92 -19.40
C GLU A 184 -15.24 -15.61 -19.79
N ASP A 185 -14.09 -15.14 -19.28
CA ASP A 185 -12.78 -15.71 -19.64
C ASP A 185 -12.64 -17.14 -19.12
N THR A 186 -13.09 -17.40 -17.89
CA THR A 186 -12.83 -18.69 -17.21
C THR A 186 -13.45 -19.88 -17.96
N PRO A 187 -14.70 -19.81 -18.44
CA PRO A 187 -15.33 -20.84 -19.27
C PRO A 187 -14.65 -21.11 -20.63
N VAL A 188 -13.74 -20.24 -21.09
CA VAL A 188 -13.02 -20.42 -22.36
C VAL A 188 -11.55 -20.79 -22.12
N MET A 189 -10.87 -20.10 -21.21
CA MET A 189 -9.44 -20.24 -20.99
C MET A 189 -9.04 -21.56 -20.34
N ILE A 190 -9.83 -22.07 -19.37
CA ILE A 190 -9.54 -23.37 -18.75
C ILE A 190 -9.75 -24.52 -19.75
N PRO A 191 -10.87 -24.57 -20.50
CA PRO A 191 -11.00 -25.51 -21.60
C PRO A 191 -9.90 -25.39 -22.65
N ALA A 192 -9.49 -24.17 -23.05
CA ALA A 192 -8.39 -23.97 -23.98
C ALA A 192 -7.07 -24.59 -23.48
N HIS A 193 -6.71 -24.38 -22.21
CA HIS A 193 -5.54 -25.02 -21.60
C HIS A 193 -5.64 -26.55 -21.51
N TYR A 194 -6.84 -27.10 -21.43
CA TYR A 194 -7.08 -28.54 -21.33
C TYR A 194 -7.16 -29.24 -22.70
N LEU A 195 -7.67 -28.55 -23.72
CA LEU A 195 -7.83 -29.06 -25.08
C LEU A 195 -6.57 -28.89 -25.93
N ALA A 196 -5.69 -27.94 -25.59
CA ALA A 196 -4.40 -27.76 -26.25
C ALA A 196 -3.55 -29.04 -26.14
N ALA A 197 -2.93 -29.46 -27.25
CA ALA A 197 -1.95 -30.54 -27.24
C ALA A 197 -0.71 -30.14 -26.41
N SER A 198 -0.31 -28.88 -26.50
CA SER A 198 0.70 -28.31 -25.61
C SER A 198 0.61 -26.79 -25.50
N VAL A 199 1.10 -26.28 -24.36
CA VAL A 199 1.08 -24.87 -23.98
C VAL A 199 2.50 -24.41 -23.70
N ASP A 200 2.87 -23.24 -24.22
CA ASP A 200 4.10 -22.56 -23.83
C ASP A 200 3.85 -21.59 -22.68
N VAL A 201 4.75 -21.55 -21.71
CA VAL A 201 4.65 -20.68 -20.54
C VAL A 201 5.93 -19.86 -20.43
N LEU A 202 5.84 -18.55 -20.67
CA LEU A 202 6.95 -17.61 -20.54
C LEU A 202 7.03 -17.05 -19.11
N HIS A 203 8.24 -16.96 -18.57
CA HIS A 203 8.44 -16.38 -17.22
C HIS A 203 8.58 -14.87 -17.24
N GLU A 204 9.01 -14.34 -18.38
CA GLU A 204 9.07 -12.93 -18.69
C GLU A 204 7.67 -12.33 -18.64
N HIS A 205 7.60 -11.07 -18.24
CA HIS A 205 6.33 -10.34 -18.26
C HIS A 205 5.98 -9.94 -19.70
N VAL A 206 4.69 -10.07 -20.02
CA VAL A 206 4.13 -9.74 -21.34
C VAL A 206 3.04 -8.68 -21.25
N TYR A 207 2.58 -8.37 -20.03
CA TYR A 207 1.40 -7.54 -19.84
C TYR A 207 1.42 -6.77 -18.51
N TYR A 208 0.91 -5.55 -18.53
CA TYR A 208 0.68 -4.70 -17.37
C TYR A 208 -0.81 -4.48 -17.15
N TRP A 209 -1.30 -5.03 -16.04
CA TRP A 209 -2.67 -4.88 -15.60
C TRP A 209 -2.85 -3.66 -14.69
N ARG A 210 -3.59 -2.65 -15.13
CA ARG A 210 -3.86 -1.42 -14.40
C ARG A 210 -4.98 -1.62 -13.38
N VAL A 211 -4.72 -1.23 -12.13
CA VAL A 211 -5.72 -1.28 -11.05
C VAL A 211 -6.43 0.07 -10.94
N ARG A 212 -7.57 0.22 -11.61
CA ARG A 212 -8.40 1.44 -11.59
C ARG A 212 -9.73 1.32 -10.83
N GLU A 213 -10.41 2.45 -10.70
CA GLU A 213 -11.75 2.57 -10.12
C GLU A 213 -12.84 2.13 -11.12
N GLY A 214 -14.03 1.73 -10.65
CA GLY A 214 -15.12 1.26 -11.51
C GLY A 214 -14.96 -0.16 -12.10
N SER A 215 -13.77 -0.77 -12.03
CA SER A 215 -13.54 -2.15 -12.51
C SER A 215 -14.51 -3.15 -11.88
N ILE A 216 -15.00 -4.09 -12.69
CA ILE A 216 -15.83 -5.24 -12.27
C ILE A 216 -15.17 -5.97 -11.08
N THR A 217 -13.84 -5.98 -11.02
CA THR A 217 -13.03 -6.58 -9.95
C THR A 217 -13.06 -5.83 -8.61
N ARG A 218 -13.82 -4.73 -8.48
CA ARG A 218 -14.09 -4.03 -7.21
C ARG A 218 -15.53 -4.16 -6.70
N ARG A 219 -16.47 -4.67 -7.51
CA ARG A 219 -17.88 -4.90 -7.11
C ARG A 219 -18.04 -6.21 -6.35
N ARG A 220 -17.37 -6.33 -5.19
CA ARG A 220 -17.32 -7.56 -4.35
C ARG A 220 -18.68 -8.09 -3.92
N THR A 221 -19.66 -7.21 -3.80
CA THR A 221 -20.96 -7.47 -3.21
C THR A 221 -22.09 -7.49 -4.25
N ASP A 222 -21.73 -7.51 -5.54
CA ASP A 222 -22.71 -7.63 -6.62
C ASP A 222 -23.31 -9.03 -6.66
N VAL A 223 -24.65 -9.08 -6.59
CA VAL A 223 -25.44 -10.33 -6.60
C VAL A 223 -25.32 -11.04 -7.95
N THR A 224 -25.28 -10.28 -9.05
CA THR A 224 -25.12 -10.85 -10.39
C THR A 224 -23.71 -11.41 -10.56
N GLY A 225 -22.68 -10.65 -10.21
CA GLY A 225 -21.29 -11.10 -10.26
C GLY A 225 -21.02 -12.40 -9.50
N VAL A 226 -21.55 -12.57 -8.27
CA VAL A 226 -21.34 -13.83 -7.53
C VAL A 226 -22.04 -15.02 -8.20
N ARG A 227 -23.26 -14.84 -8.71
CA ARG A 227 -24.01 -15.90 -9.42
C ARG A 227 -23.29 -16.30 -10.70
N ASP A 228 -22.89 -15.32 -11.50
CA ASP A 228 -22.19 -15.56 -12.77
C ASP A 228 -20.84 -16.23 -12.55
N ARG A 229 -20.07 -15.82 -11.52
CA ARG A 229 -18.79 -16.48 -11.20
C ARG A 229 -19.00 -17.94 -10.81
N ILE A 230 -19.96 -18.23 -9.95
CA ILE A 230 -20.23 -19.60 -9.51
C ILE A 230 -20.67 -20.43 -10.71
N ALA A 231 -21.60 -19.93 -11.54
CA ALA A 231 -22.05 -20.61 -12.75
C ALA A 231 -20.90 -20.87 -13.75
N ALA A 232 -19.98 -19.92 -13.92
CA ALA A 232 -18.80 -20.09 -14.76
C ALA A 232 -17.88 -21.22 -14.25
N CYS A 233 -17.64 -21.27 -12.92
CA CYS A 233 -16.88 -22.35 -12.30
C CYS A 233 -17.60 -23.70 -12.42
N GLU A 234 -18.92 -23.73 -12.27
CA GLU A 234 -19.72 -24.93 -12.45
C GLU A 234 -19.63 -25.50 -13.86
N GLN A 235 -19.72 -24.63 -14.87
CA GLN A 235 -19.59 -25.01 -16.28
C GLN A 235 -18.24 -25.69 -16.57
N VAL A 236 -17.15 -25.13 -16.04
CA VAL A 236 -15.81 -25.72 -16.21
C VAL A 236 -15.66 -27.02 -15.41
N SER A 237 -16.19 -27.08 -14.19
CA SER A 237 -16.17 -28.30 -13.37
C SER A 237 -16.90 -29.46 -14.08
N ALA A 238 -18.06 -29.17 -14.68
CA ALA A 238 -18.82 -30.13 -15.47
C ALA A 238 -18.02 -30.60 -16.70
N PHE A 239 -17.48 -29.67 -17.50
CA PHE A 239 -16.64 -29.97 -18.65
C PHE A 239 -15.46 -30.90 -18.31
N LEU A 240 -14.72 -30.61 -17.22
CA LEU A 240 -13.61 -31.45 -16.79
C LEU A 240 -14.08 -32.84 -16.29
N GLY A 241 -15.29 -32.93 -15.76
CA GLY A 241 -15.90 -34.17 -15.29
C GLY A 241 -16.29 -35.15 -16.40
N GLU A 242 -16.59 -34.64 -17.60
CA GLU A 242 -17.01 -35.45 -18.76
C GLU A 242 -15.84 -36.18 -19.46
N GLY A 243 -14.59 -35.79 -19.17
CA GLY A 243 -13.35 -36.29 -19.82
C GLY A 243 -12.84 -37.69 -19.42
N GLY A 244 -13.67 -38.59 -18.88
CA GLY A 244 -13.29 -39.97 -18.54
C GLY A 244 -12.37 -40.13 -17.31
N HIS A 245 -11.55 -41.20 -17.25
CA HIS A 245 -10.78 -41.62 -16.06
C HIS A 245 -9.74 -40.59 -15.58
N GLY A 246 -9.19 -39.76 -16.48
CA GLY A 246 -8.37 -38.61 -16.12
C GLY A 246 -9.21 -37.52 -15.47
N GLY A 247 -10.32 -37.14 -16.12
CA GLY A 247 -11.15 -35.97 -15.83
C GLY A 247 -11.58 -35.82 -14.37
N ALA A 248 -11.82 -36.92 -13.66
CA ALA A 248 -12.17 -36.87 -12.23
C ALA A 248 -11.06 -36.28 -11.35
N ALA A 249 -9.78 -36.52 -11.67
CA ALA A 249 -8.66 -35.94 -10.92
C ALA A 249 -8.46 -34.46 -11.26
N GLN A 250 -8.61 -34.08 -12.54
CA GLN A 250 -8.53 -32.67 -12.95
C GLN A 250 -9.70 -31.86 -12.40
N ARG A 251 -10.92 -32.40 -12.44
CA ARG A 251 -12.10 -31.79 -11.82
C ARG A 251 -11.87 -31.54 -10.33
N ARG A 252 -11.40 -32.54 -9.56
CA ARG A 252 -11.09 -32.34 -8.13
C ARG A 252 -10.03 -31.25 -7.90
N ALA A 253 -9.00 -31.20 -8.73
CA ALA A 253 -7.96 -30.18 -8.63
C ALA A 253 -8.51 -28.77 -8.97
N TYR A 254 -9.40 -28.68 -9.96
CA TYR A 254 -10.07 -27.45 -10.35
C TYR A 254 -11.07 -26.98 -9.28
N ASP A 255 -11.90 -27.88 -8.74
CA ASP A 255 -12.86 -27.57 -7.67
C ASP A 255 -12.11 -27.07 -6.42
N ALA A 256 -10.99 -27.71 -6.05
CA ALA A 256 -10.12 -27.24 -4.97
C ALA A 256 -9.55 -25.84 -5.27
N SER A 257 -9.21 -25.55 -6.53
CA SER A 257 -8.77 -24.22 -6.95
C SER A 257 -9.89 -23.17 -6.86
N CYS A 258 -11.14 -23.54 -7.19
CA CYS A 258 -12.29 -22.63 -7.09
C CYS A 258 -12.57 -22.24 -5.64
N LEU A 259 -12.60 -23.23 -4.75
CA LEU A 259 -12.80 -23.01 -3.31
C LEU A 259 -11.63 -22.26 -2.65
N ARG A 260 -10.44 -22.30 -3.24
CA ARG A 260 -9.27 -21.58 -2.74
C ARG A 260 -9.18 -20.16 -3.26
N ASP A 261 -9.39 -19.96 -4.56
CA ASP A 261 -9.01 -18.74 -5.27
C ASP A 261 -10.21 -17.95 -5.83
N ASP A 262 -11.23 -18.59 -6.43
CA ASP A 262 -12.38 -17.87 -7.03
C ASP A 262 -13.33 -17.35 -5.98
N PHE A 263 -13.80 -18.26 -5.12
CA PHE A 263 -14.87 -17.92 -4.20
C PHE A 263 -14.32 -17.19 -2.97
N GLY A 264 -13.01 -17.25 -2.72
CA GLY A 264 -12.35 -16.51 -1.65
C GLY A 264 -12.60 -15.00 -1.73
N TYR A 265 -12.59 -14.43 -2.94
CA TYR A 265 -12.88 -13.01 -3.16
C TYR A 265 -14.30 -12.61 -2.71
N PHE A 266 -15.30 -13.45 -3.02
CA PHE A 266 -16.69 -13.23 -2.64
C PHE A 266 -16.97 -13.59 -1.17
N LEU A 267 -16.29 -14.61 -0.66
CA LEU A 267 -16.32 -15.01 0.76
C LEU A 267 -15.85 -13.86 1.65
N ASP A 268 -14.76 -13.19 1.28
CA ASP A 268 -14.24 -12.02 1.98
C ASP A 268 -15.17 -10.79 1.85
N GLY A 269 -16.07 -10.78 0.85
CA GLY A 269 -17.09 -9.78 0.64
C GLY A 269 -18.34 -9.94 1.53
N LEU A 270 -18.60 -11.13 2.09
CA LEU A 270 -19.77 -11.40 2.94
C LEU A 270 -20.01 -10.37 4.07
N PRO A 271 -18.99 -9.88 4.79
CA PRO A 271 -19.21 -8.91 5.85
C PRO A 271 -19.73 -7.57 5.31
N MET A 272 -19.39 -7.21 4.07
CA MET A 272 -19.87 -6.01 3.38
C MET A 272 -21.10 -6.28 2.49
N GLY A 273 -21.54 -7.53 2.34
CA GLY A 273 -22.69 -7.83 1.50
C GLY A 273 -24.01 -7.61 2.22
N GLY A 274 -25.01 -7.07 1.53
CA GLY A 274 -26.40 -7.06 1.97
C GLY A 274 -27.03 -8.47 2.01
N GLU A 275 -28.28 -8.56 2.47
CA GLU A 275 -28.98 -9.85 2.64
C GLU A 275 -29.08 -10.66 1.34
N ALA A 276 -29.46 -10.01 0.23
CA ALA A 276 -29.57 -10.66 -1.07
C ALA A 276 -28.25 -11.26 -1.56
N TYR A 277 -27.13 -10.55 -1.37
CA TYR A 277 -25.80 -11.04 -1.71
C TYR A 277 -25.41 -12.25 -0.84
N ARG A 278 -25.61 -12.14 0.47
CA ARG A 278 -25.28 -13.23 1.42
C ARG A 278 -26.08 -14.49 1.10
N ALA A 279 -27.37 -14.35 0.80
CA ALA A 279 -28.23 -15.45 0.40
C ALA A 279 -27.73 -16.11 -0.90
N ALA A 280 -27.50 -15.32 -1.96
CA ALA A 280 -27.02 -15.82 -3.25
C ALA A 280 -25.67 -16.55 -3.14
N PHE A 281 -24.72 -16.01 -2.36
CA PHE A 281 -23.43 -16.66 -2.13
C PHE A 281 -23.57 -17.98 -1.37
N LEU A 282 -24.31 -18.00 -0.25
CA LEU A 282 -24.47 -19.21 0.57
C LEU A 282 -25.18 -20.33 -0.19
N GLU A 283 -26.16 -19.99 -1.03
CA GLU A 283 -26.85 -20.96 -1.87
C GLU A 283 -25.92 -21.54 -2.94
N GLY A 284 -25.34 -20.69 -3.79
CA GLY A 284 -24.52 -21.14 -4.92
C GLY A 284 -23.22 -21.81 -4.47
N ALA A 285 -22.48 -21.19 -3.55
CA ALA A 285 -21.22 -21.75 -3.07
C ALA A 285 -21.44 -22.98 -2.19
N GLY A 286 -22.53 -23.02 -1.41
CA GLY A 286 -22.93 -24.21 -0.64
C GLY A 286 -23.20 -25.41 -1.55
N ALA A 287 -24.01 -25.22 -2.61
CA ALA A 287 -24.29 -26.26 -3.60
C ALA A 287 -23.01 -26.72 -4.34
N PHE A 288 -22.08 -25.81 -4.62
CA PHE A 288 -20.79 -26.17 -5.20
C PHE A 288 -19.96 -27.05 -4.25
N VAL A 289 -19.89 -26.68 -2.96
CA VAL A 289 -19.17 -27.47 -1.95
C VAL A 289 -19.77 -28.87 -1.81
N ASP A 290 -21.10 -29.00 -1.83
CA ASP A 290 -21.78 -30.30 -1.78
C ASP A 290 -21.38 -31.21 -2.94
N ARG A 291 -21.30 -30.67 -4.17
CA ARG A 291 -20.89 -31.44 -5.36
C ARG A 291 -19.40 -31.76 -5.40
N ALA A 292 -18.54 -30.88 -4.86
CA ALA A 292 -17.09 -31.11 -4.80
C ALA A 292 -16.75 -32.25 -3.83
N GLY A 293 -17.52 -32.38 -2.74
CA GLY A 293 -17.41 -33.47 -1.76
C GLY A 293 -16.27 -33.30 -0.75
N ASP A 294 -16.29 -34.14 0.29
CA ASP A 294 -15.38 -34.00 1.45
C ASP A 294 -13.90 -34.21 1.09
N GLY A 295 -13.59 -35.04 0.08
CA GLY A 295 -12.21 -35.28 -0.35
C GLY A 295 -11.52 -34.01 -0.90
N VAL A 296 -12.27 -33.11 -1.55
CA VAL A 296 -11.75 -31.81 -1.99
C VAL A 296 -11.50 -30.90 -0.78
N LEU A 297 -12.44 -30.87 0.17
CA LEU A 297 -12.32 -30.06 1.38
C LEU A 297 -11.12 -30.49 2.23
N GLU A 298 -10.89 -31.80 2.42
CA GLU A 298 -9.77 -32.33 3.20
C GLU A 298 -8.39 -31.88 2.67
N GLY A 299 -8.28 -31.64 1.37
CA GLY A 299 -7.07 -31.11 0.73
C GLY A 299 -6.85 -29.60 0.93
N LEU A 300 -7.83 -28.86 1.43
CA LEU A 300 -7.73 -27.42 1.66
C LEU A 300 -7.01 -27.09 2.99
N PRO A 301 -6.40 -25.89 3.09
CA PRO A 301 -5.96 -25.34 4.37
C PRO A 301 -7.07 -25.39 5.44
N VAL A 302 -6.68 -25.58 6.70
CA VAL A 302 -7.64 -25.81 7.80
C VAL A 302 -8.67 -24.69 7.99
N GLU A 303 -8.24 -23.44 7.77
CA GLU A 303 -9.10 -22.27 7.83
C GLU A 303 -10.22 -22.33 6.78
N LEU A 304 -9.89 -22.75 5.55
CA LEU A 304 -10.87 -22.89 4.46
C LEU A 304 -11.80 -24.09 4.72
N ARG A 305 -11.31 -25.17 5.32
CA ARG A 305 -12.15 -26.31 5.72
C ARG A 305 -13.27 -25.90 6.67
N ILE A 306 -12.97 -25.05 7.66
CA ILE A 306 -13.96 -24.54 8.60
C ILE A 306 -14.94 -23.60 7.90
N LYS A 307 -14.44 -22.64 7.11
CA LYS A 307 -15.30 -21.70 6.38
C LYS A 307 -16.25 -22.39 5.41
N TRP A 308 -15.75 -23.31 4.58
CA TRP A 308 -16.59 -24.02 3.61
C TRP A 308 -17.59 -24.97 4.27
N ARG A 309 -17.26 -25.55 5.42
CA ARG A 309 -18.24 -26.28 6.23
C ARG A 309 -19.36 -25.34 6.72
N LEU A 310 -19.02 -24.15 7.23
CA LEU A 310 -20.02 -23.17 7.68
C LEU A 310 -20.88 -22.67 6.52
N VAL A 311 -20.31 -22.46 5.32
CA VAL A 311 -21.06 -22.14 4.10
C VAL A 311 -22.03 -23.27 3.74
N ARG A 312 -21.56 -24.51 3.70
CA ARG A 312 -22.38 -25.70 3.43
C ARG A 312 -23.53 -25.85 4.42
N GLU A 313 -23.28 -25.63 5.71
CA GLU A 313 -24.27 -25.68 6.80
C GLU A 313 -25.15 -24.41 6.88
N ARG A 314 -24.90 -23.40 6.04
CA ARG A 314 -25.58 -22.08 6.03
C ARG A 314 -25.52 -21.34 7.37
N ARG A 315 -24.40 -21.50 8.10
CA ARG A 315 -24.16 -20.90 9.42
C ARG A 315 -23.48 -19.54 9.31
N LEU A 316 -24.25 -18.54 8.86
CA LEU A 316 -23.74 -17.22 8.51
C LEU A 316 -23.15 -16.45 9.70
N GLU A 317 -23.78 -16.50 10.88
CA GLU A 317 -23.32 -15.77 12.06
C GLU A 317 -21.91 -16.21 12.48
N GLU A 318 -21.69 -17.52 12.57
CA GLU A 318 -20.38 -18.09 12.87
C GLU A 318 -19.37 -17.84 11.76
N LEU A 319 -19.79 -17.88 10.48
CA LEU A 319 -18.91 -17.56 9.36
C LEU A 319 -18.44 -16.10 9.42
N LEU A 320 -19.34 -15.16 9.70
CA LEU A 320 -19.00 -13.74 9.88
C LEU A 320 -18.06 -13.55 11.08
N ALA A 321 -18.25 -14.31 12.17
CA ALA A 321 -17.35 -14.29 13.33
C ALA A 321 -15.94 -14.80 12.97
N VAL A 322 -15.82 -15.88 12.18
CA VAL A 322 -14.54 -16.37 11.65
C VAL A 322 -13.86 -15.29 10.78
N LEU A 323 -14.60 -14.70 9.84
CA LEU A 323 -14.06 -13.66 8.95
C LEU A 323 -13.64 -12.40 9.72
N ALA A 324 -14.42 -11.97 10.71
CA ALA A 324 -14.07 -10.87 11.60
C ALA A 324 -12.78 -11.15 12.37
N PHE A 325 -12.68 -12.36 12.94
CA PHE A 325 -11.49 -12.80 13.68
C PHE A 325 -10.24 -12.82 12.80
N GLU A 326 -10.34 -13.35 11.58
CA GLU A 326 -9.23 -13.37 10.63
C GLU A 326 -8.86 -12.00 10.08
N ARG A 327 -9.83 -11.09 9.90
CA ARG A 327 -9.54 -9.71 9.51
C ARG A 327 -8.68 -9.01 10.58
N ALA A 328 -9.00 -9.23 11.85
CA ALA A 328 -8.24 -8.68 12.98
C ALA A 328 -6.88 -9.38 13.21
N ASN A 329 -6.78 -10.68 12.98
CA ASN A 329 -5.62 -11.50 13.38
C ASN A 329 -4.79 -12.09 12.21
N GLY A 330 -5.18 -11.78 10.98
CA GLY A 330 -4.67 -12.40 9.75
C GLY A 330 -5.28 -13.78 9.46
N ALA A 331 -5.53 -14.05 8.18
CA ALA A 331 -6.03 -15.35 7.70
C ALA A 331 -5.11 -16.51 8.14
N GLY A 332 -5.72 -17.65 8.50
CA GLY A 332 -5.02 -18.83 8.99
C GLY A 332 -4.57 -18.75 10.46
N THR A 333 -5.07 -17.77 11.22
CA THR A 333 -4.92 -17.71 12.68
C THR A 333 -6.08 -18.44 13.34
N PHE A 334 -5.79 -19.37 14.24
CA PHE A 334 -6.79 -20.15 14.98
C PHE A 334 -6.21 -20.67 16.29
N ALA A 335 -7.08 -21.01 17.24
CA ALA A 335 -6.68 -21.70 18.46
C ALA A 335 -6.52 -23.20 18.19
N VAL A 336 -5.56 -23.82 18.88
CA VAL A 336 -5.27 -25.25 18.76
C VAL A 336 -5.70 -25.97 20.03
N GLU A 337 -6.65 -26.90 19.89
CA GLU A 337 -7.18 -27.71 20.98
C GLU A 337 -6.90 -29.20 20.79
N GLY A 338 -7.00 -29.97 21.88
CA GLY A 338 -6.83 -31.41 21.90
C GLY A 338 -5.40 -31.90 22.14
N LEU A 339 -5.27 -33.22 22.31
CA LEU A 339 -4.00 -33.89 22.59
C LEU A 339 -3.10 -33.95 21.35
N PRO A 340 -1.76 -34.08 21.52
CA PRO A 340 -0.83 -34.34 20.41
C PRO A 340 -1.32 -35.51 19.54
N GLY A 341 -1.37 -35.32 18.21
CA GLY A 341 -1.87 -36.31 17.25
C GLY A 341 -3.38 -36.24 16.96
N ARG A 342 -4.19 -35.60 17.82
CA ARG A 342 -5.64 -35.38 17.63
C ARG A 342 -6.02 -33.90 17.68
N ARG A 343 -5.07 -33.03 17.30
CA ARG A 343 -5.26 -31.59 17.39
C ARG A 343 -6.32 -31.09 16.41
N ARG A 344 -7.07 -30.09 16.84
CA ARG A 344 -8.08 -29.40 16.02
C ARG A 344 -7.85 -27.89 16.01
N ALA A 345 -8.17 -27.26 14.89
CA ALA A 345 -8.35 -25.82 14.81
C ALA A 345 -9.74 -25.45 15.30
N VAL A 346 -9.81 -24.40 16.12
CA VAL A 346 -11.05 -23.77 16.57
C VAL A 346 -10.91 -22.25 16.53
N TYR A 347 -12.02 -21.54 16.33
CA TYR A 347 -12.06 -20.08 16.37
C TYR A 347 -12.71 -19.62 17.68
N PRO A 348 -12.11 -18.65 18.41
CA PRO A 348 -12.74 -18.11 19.62
C PRO A 348 -14.13 -17.55 19.33
N GLY A 349 -15.11 -17.88 20.17
CA GLY A 349 -16.50 -17.42 20.00
C GLY A 349 -17.33 -18.21 19.00
N VAL A 350 -16.74 -19.14 18.24
CA VAL A 350 -17.44 -19.97 17.25
C VAL A 350 -17.72 -21.35 17.84
N ARG A 351 -18.99 -21.70 18.01
CA ARG A 351 -19.41 -22.97 18.64
C ARG A 351 -19.52 -24.10 17.60
N GLY A 352 -19.11 -25.32 17.95
CA GLY A 352 -19.37 -26.53 17.16
C GLY A 352 -18.59 -26.68 15.83
N ALA A 353 -17.94 -25.63 15.32
CA ALA A 353 -17.13 -25.71 14.11
C ALA A 353 -15.64 -25.95 14.44
N SER A 354 -15.07 -27.05 13.95
CA SER A 354 -13.66 -27.38 14.11
C SER A 354 -13.18 -28.31 12.99
N ALA A 355 -11.87 -28.31 12.74
CA ALA A 355 -11.24 -29.18 11.75
C ALA A 355 -9.94 -29.79 12.29
N GLN A 356 -9.67 -31.04 11.93
CA GLN A 356 -8.45 -31.74 12.37
C GLN A 356 -7.20 -31.15 11.71
N LEU A 357 -6.15 -30.95 12.49
CA LEU A 357 -4.88 -30.42 11.99
C LEU A 357 -4.09 -31.50 11.25
N ALA A 358 -3.77 -31.23 9.99
CA ALA A 358 -2.72 -31.86 9.23
C ALA A 358 -1.34 -31.29 9.64
N ARG A 359 -0.27 -31.96 9.22
CA ARG A 359 1.11 -31.49 9.52
C ARG A 359 1.39 -30.12 8.88
N THR A 360 0.78 -29.81 7.74
CA THR A 360 0.99 -28.55 7.01
C THR A 360 0.30 -27.35 7.64
N ASP A 361 -0.72 -27.55 8.48
CA ASP A 361 -1.54 -26.48 9.07
C ASP A 361 -0.83 -25.69 10.19
N VAL A 362 0.33 -26.18 10.65
CA VAL A 362 1.16 -25.51 11.66
C VAL A 362 2.52 -25.19 11.03
N PRO A 363 2.58 -24.17 10.15
CA PRO A 363 3.83 -23.81 9.49
C PRO A 363 4.80 -23.15 10.47
N ALA A 364 6.09 -23.32 10.23
CA ALA A 364 7.12 -22.58 10.92
C ALA A 364 7.35 -21.23 10.23
N VAL A 365 7.48 -20.18 11.03
CA VAL A 365 7.87 -18.84 10.61
C VAL A 365 9.28 -18.60 11.13
N ALA A 366 10.19 -18.14 10.27
CA ALA A 366 11.49 -17.64 10.67
C ALA A 366 11.78 -16.32 9.95
N ARG A 367 12.24 -15.33 10.71
CA ARG A 367 12.53 -13.98 10.23
C ARG A 367 13.86 -13.47 10.76
N LEU A 368 14.63 -12.85 9.88
CA LEU A 368 15.85 -12.10 10.20
C LEU A 368 15.46 -10.67 10.59
N VAL A 369 15.92 -10.23 11.76
CA VAL A 369 15.74 -8.86 12.28
C VAL A 369 16.99 -8.04 12.00
N GLU A 370 18.17 -8.63 12.23
CA GLU A 370 19.45 -7.93 12.12
C GLU A 370 20.50 -8.90 11.57
N ALA A 371 21.34 -8.39 10.66
CA ALA A 371 22.55 -9.05 10.22
C ALA A 371 23.71 -8.05 10.22
N ARG A 372 24.82 -8.42 10.84
CA ARG A 372 26.02 -7.59 10.88
C ARG A 372 27.29 -8.41 10.88
N TRP A 373 28.34 -7.87 10.28
CA TRP A 373 29.69 -8.41 10.37
C TRP A 373 30.32 -7.94 11.68
N GLY A 374 30.83 -8.87 12.48
CA GLY A 374 31.62 -8.55 13.66
C GLY A 374 33.04 -8.15 13.29
N ALA A 375 33.74 -7.45 14.19
CA ALA A 375 35.17 -7.16 14.04
C ALA A 375 36.05 -8.43 13.96
N ASP A 376 35.49 -9.58 14.37
CA ASP A 376 36.08 -10.91 14.27
C ASP A 376 35.86 -11.59 12.90
N GLY A 377 35.33 -10.87 11.90
CA GLY A 377 35.06 -11.39 10.55
C GLY A 377 33.86 -12.33 10.47
N LYS A 378 33.12 -12.55 11.57
CA LYS A 378 31.97 -13.47 11.62
C LYS A 378 30.66 -12.74 11.36
N LEU A 379 29.77 -13.37 10.62
CA LEU A 379 28.42 -12.86 10.37
C LEU A 379 27.49 -13.21 11.53
N ARG A 380 27.04 -12.20 12.27
CA ARG A 380 26.10 -12.35 13.38
C ARG A 380 24.68 -12.10 12.87
N LEU A 381 23.82 -13.09 13.05
CA LEU A 381 22.41 -13.03 12.66
C LEU A 381 21.54 -13.07 13.91
N ARG A 382 20.62 -12.11 14.04
CA ARG A 382 19.59 -12.07 15.07
C ARG A 382 18.22 -12.07 14.41
N GLY A 383 17.30 -12.85 14.96
CA GLY A 383 15.95 -12.96 14.43
C GLY A 383 15.03 -13.72 15.37
N TYR A 384 13.89 -14.18 14.84
CA TYR A 384 12.97 -15.03 15.58
C TYR A 384 12.43 -16.17 14.72
N ALA A 385 12.10 -17.28 15.36
CA ALA A 385 11.45 -18.41 14.71
C ALA A 385 10.48 -19.16 15.64
N TYR A 386 9.26 -19.39 15.16
CA TYR A 386 8.17 -20.03 15.91
C TYR A 386 7.29 -20.92 15.02
N LEU A 387 6.47 -21.76 15.65
CA LEU A 387 5.40 -22.51 14.99
C LEU A 387 4.11 -21.70 15.09
N ARG A 388 3.51 -21.32 13.96
CA ARG A 388 2.29 -20.50 13.94
C ARG A 388 1.14 -21.23 14.64
N ASN A 389 0.27 -20.51 15.35
CA ASN A 389 -0.84 -21.08 16.13
C ASN A 389 -0.42 -22.00 17.31
N LEU A 390 0.87 -22.05 17.66
CA LEU A 390 1.35 -22.68 18.89
C LEU A 390 2.15 -21.67 19.71
N PRO A 391 1.88 -21.49 21.01
CA PRO A 391 2.53 -20.45 21.80
C PRO A 391 4.00 -20.74 22.08
N ALA A 392 4.81 -19.68 22.15
CA ALA A 392 6.23 -19.71 22.47
C ALA A 392 6.53 -19.02 23.81
N GLY A 393 5.69 -19.25 24.82
CA GLY A 393 5.77 -18.57 26.12
C GLY A 393 6.95 -18.97 27.03
N SER A 394 7.89 -19.82 26.58
CA SER A 394 9.11 -20.12 27.34
C SER A 394 10.19 -20.71 26.45
N ALA A 395 11.42 -20.19 26.57
CA ALA A 395 12.59 -20.73 25.88
C ALA A 395 12.87 -22.21 26.25
N ARG A 396 12.53 -22.64 27.48
CA ARG A 396 12.78 -24.02 27.96
C ARG A 396 11.90 -25.08 27.28
N ARG A 397 10.81 -24.66 26.63
CA ARG A 397 9.84 -25.56 25.98
C ARG A 397 10.03 -25.63 24.46
N GLN A 398 11.16 -25.12 23.96
CA GLN A 398 11.47 -25.05 22.54
C GLN A 398 12.92 -25.40 22.30
N LEU A 399 13.18 -26.03 21.15
CA LEU A 399 14.52 -26.29 20.65
C LEU A 399 14.66 -25.64 19.27
N LYS A 400 15.74 -24.88 19.09
CA LYS A 400 16.12 -24.27 17.81
C LYS A 400 17.53 -24.74 17.44
N VAL A 401 17.70 -25.26 16.23
CA VAL A 401 19.00 -25.66 15.69
C VAL A 401 19.22 -24.94 14.36
N GLY A 402 20.33 -24.22 14.23
CA GLY A 402 20.72 -23.54 13.00
C GLY A 402 21.20 -24.55 11.97
N VAL A 403 20.85 -24.33 10.71
CA VAL A 403 21.20 -25.24 9.62
C VAL A 403 21.62 -24.44 8.40
N LEU A 404 22.80 -24.74 7.86
CA LEU A 404 23.24 -24.29 6.54
C LEU A 404 23.09 -25.45 5.56
N ARG A 405 22.33 -25.24 4.47
CA ARG A 405 22.16 -26.22 3.40
C ARG A 405 22.81 -25.72 2.12
N ALA A 406 23.73 -26.51 1.57
CA ALA A 406 24.32 -26.19 0.27
C ALA A 406 23.24 -26.18 -0.82
N GLU A 407 23.30 -25.21 -1.73
CA GLU A 407 22.40 -25.13 -2.88
C GLU A 407 22.61 -26.29 -3.85
N ALA A 408 23.88 -26.67 -4.07
CA ALA A 408 24.26 -27.85 -4.84
C ALA A 408 24.51 -29.06 -3.92
N GLY A 409 23.91 -30.20 -4.27
CA GLY A 409 24.08 -31.46 -3.55
C GLY A 409 23.23 -31.61 -2.27
N ARG A 410 23.67 -32.48 -1.35
CA ARG A 410 22.95 -32.85 -0.11
C ARG A 410 23.67 -32.43 1.19
N ARG A 411 24.70 -31.58 1.10
CA ARG A 411 25.50 -31.15 2.26
C ARG A 411 24.68 -30.25 3.19
N VAL A 412 24.71 -30.57 4.48
CA VAL A 412 24.01 -29.83 5.55
C VAL A 412 24.96 -29.67 6.72
N ARG A 413 25.05 -28.47 7.30
CA ARG A 413 25.89 -28.16 8.46
C ARG A 413 25.04 -27.58 9.59
N ALA A 414 25.22 -28.08 10.80
CA ALA A 414 24.58 -27.51 11.99
C ALA A 414 25.34 -26.27 12.46
N VAL A 415 24.59 -25.28 12.93
CA VAL A 415 25.12 -24.04 13.50
C VAL A 415 24.54 -23.88 14.91
N PRO A 416 25.38 -23.63 15.93
CA PRO A 416 24.90 -23.34 17.27
C PRO A 416 23.97 -22.11 17.28
N VAL A 417 22.88 -22.20 18.05
CA VAL A 417 21.90 -21.13 18.19
C VAL A 417 21.71 -20.81 19.66
N ARG A 418 21.81 -19.52 20.00
CA ARG A 418 21.42 -19.00 21.31
C ARG A 418 19.97 -18.53 21.24
N SER A 419 19.12 -18.98 22.17
CA SER A 419 17.77 -18.42 22.29
C SER A 419 17.81 -17.10 23.04
N VAL A 420 17.15 -16.08 22.51
CA VAL A 420 17.07 -14.73 23.08
C VAL A 420 15.62 -14.24 23.12
N SER A 421 15.36 -13.17 23.86
CA SER A 421 14.07 -12.47 23.79
C SER A 421 13.97 -11.68 22.48
N ALA A 422 12.81 -11.74 21.85
CA ALA A 422 12.46 -11.00 20.64
C ALA A 422 10.97 -10.62 20.67
N PRO A 423 10.57 -9.58 21.43
CA PRO A 423 9.19 -9.09 21.49
C PRO A 423 8.62 -8.70 20.11
N GLU A 424 9.49 -8.34 19.17
CA GLU A 424 9.15 -8.08 17.78
C GLU A 424 8.51 -9.30 17.11
N ALA A 425 8.82 -10.52 17.57
CA ALA A 425 8.18 -11.73 17.06
C ALA A 425 6.68 -11.74 17.33
N THR A 426 6.25 -11.24 18.50
CA THR A 426 4.84 -11.15 18.89
C THR A 426 4.15 -10.02 18.13
N VAL A 427 4.78 -8.84 18.06
CA VAL A 427 4.28 -7.70 17.27
C VAL A 427 4.06 -8.13 15.81
N ASN A 428 5.09 -8.71 15.19
CA ASN A 428 5.06 -9.11 13.79
C ASN A 428 4.31 -10.42 13.53
N SER A 429 3.79 -11.09 14.58
CA SER A 429 2.92 -12.25 14.41
C SER A 429 1.50 -11.86 14.01
N TRP A 430 1.09 -10.64 14.38
CA TRP A 430 -0.27 -10.09 14.17
C TRP A 430 -1.38 -10.91 14.83
N GLN A 431 -1.05 -11.79 15.77
CA GLN A 431 -1.99 -12.73 16.36
C GLN A 431 -2.28 -12.36 17.80
N GLU A 432 -3.57 -12.21 18.14
CA GLU A 432 -3.97 -11.96 19.51
C GLU A 432 -3.92 -13.21 20.40
N LEU A 433 -3.81 -14.42 19.83
CA LEU A 433 -3.93 -15.67 20.58
C LEU A 433 -2.68 -16.05 21.38
N HIS A 434 -1.49 -15.77 20.85
CA HIS A 434 -0.25 -16.34 21.36
C HIS A 434 0.90 -15.33 21.41
N GLY A 435 1.59 -15.31 22.54
CA GLY A 435 2.87 -14.61 22.71
C GLY A 435 4.03 -15.41 22.10
N TYR A 436 4.92 -14.69 21.41
CA TYR A 436 6.11 -15.19 20.74
C TYR A 436 7.42 -14.58 21.25
N ASP A 437 7.42 -13.86 22.36
CA ASP A 437 8.60 -13.11 22.84
C ASP A 437 9.85 -13.99 23.04
N HIS A 438 9.70 -15.29 23.36
CA HIS A 438 10.85 -16.20 23.51
C HIS A 438 11.20 -16.98 22.22
N ALA A 439 10.65 -16.57 21.08
CA ALA A 439 10.95 -17.14 19.77
C ALA A 439 12.30 -16.65 19.20
N GLY A 440 12.99 -15.72 19.86
CA GLY A 440 14.24 -15.15 19.38
C GLY A 440 15.37 -16.16 19.22
N PHE A 441 16.25 -15.91 18.26
CA PHE A 441 17.48 -16.65 18.02
C PHE A 441 18.63 -15.71 17.67
N GLU A 442 19.83 -16.12 18.04
CA GLU A 442 21.09 -15.57 17.56
C GLU A 442 21.99 -16.71 17.08
N MET A 443 22.66 -16.50 15.96
CA MET A 443 23.68 -17.41 15.46
C MET A 443 24.84 -16.63 14.84
N ALA A 444 26.05 -17.20 14.91
CA ALA A 444 27.23 -16.67 14.27
C ALA A 444 27.65 -17.64 13.15
N LEU A 445 27.81 -17.11 11.94
CA LEU A 445 28.30 -17.82 10.78
C LEU A 445 29.74 -17.43 10.53
N ASP A 446 30.59 -18.44 10.39
CA ASP A 446 32.03 -18.30 10.17
C ASP A 446 32.31 -18.54 8.68
N PRO A 447 32.67 -17.50 7.90
CA PRO A 447 32.94 -17.62 6.47
C PRO A 447 34.07 -18.60 6.16
N ASP A 448 35.07 -18.72 7.03
CA ASP A 448 36.22 -19.60 6.82
C ASP A 448 35.86 -21.07 6.86
N ARG A 449 34.72 -21.41 7.46
CA ARG A 449 34.20 -22.77 7.45
C ARG A 449 33.44 -23.10 6.17
N LEU A 450 33.12 -22.12 5.33
CA LEU A 450 32.37 -22.33 4.10
C LEU A 450 33.34 -22.42 2.90
N PRO A 451 33.16 -23.40 1.99
CA PRO A 451 34.01 -23.48 0.81
C PRO A 451 33.83 -22.22 -0.04
N ALA A 452 34.94 -21.61 -0.43
CA ALA A 452 34.95 -20.55 -1.43
C ALA A 452 34.81 -21.17 -2.82
N GLU A 453 33.78 -20.79 -3.57
CA GLU A 453 33.57 -21.28 -4.93
C GLU A 453 34.05 -20.26 -5.97
N GLY A 454 34.64 -20.75 -7.06
CA GLY A 454 34.97 -19.94 -8.24
C GLY A 454 33.73 -19.77 -9.13
N GLY A 455 33.48 -18.58 -9.66
CA GLY A 455 32.43 -18.35 -10.65
C GLY A 455 30.99 -18.22 -10.10
N GLY A 456 30.79 -17.98 -8.80
CA GLY A 456 29.50 -17.54 -8.24
C GLY A 456 28.35 -18.57 -8.19
N ALA A 457 28.60 -19.83 -8.53
CA ALA A 457 27.56 -20.85 -8.76
C ALA A 457 27.07 -21.63 -7.51
N GLY A 458 27.60 -21.38 -6.31
CA GLY A 458 27.16 -22.06 -5.09
C GLY A 458 27.04 -21.16 -3.86
N GLY A 459 26.16 -21.59 -2.96
CA GLY A 459 25.81 -20.87 -1.74
C GLY A 459 25.18 -21.76 -0.69
N TRP A 460 24.97 -21.18 0.49
CA TRP A 460 24.41 -21.86 1.65
C TRP A 460 23.11 -21.17 2.07
N LEU A 461 21.99 -21.88 1.95
CA LEU A 461 20.72 -21.42 2.47
C LEU A 461 20.72 -21.52 3.99
N VAL A 462 20.39 -20.41 4.65
CA VAL A 462 20.31 -20.31 6.11
C VAL A 462 18.91 -20.72 6.56
N GLY A 463 18.85 -21.69 7.47
CA GLY A 463 17.60 -22.22 8.00
C GLY A 463 17.68 -22.58 9.48
N LEU A 464 16.52 -22.95 10.02
CA LEU A 464 16.32 -23.38 11.39
C LEU A 464 15.49 -24.67 11.42
N VAL A 465 15.82 -25.55 12.35
CA VAL A 465 14.91 -26.59 12.84
C VAL A 465 14.27 -26.05 14.11
N VAL A 466 12.94 -25.95 14.13
CA VAL A 466 12.15 -25.52 15.29
C VAL A 466 11.35 -26.70 15.79
N ALA A 467 11.56 -27.08 17.05
CA ALA A 467 10.78 -28.11 17.73
C ALA A 467 10.07 -27.53 18.95
N ALA A 468 8.74 -27.63 18.98
CA ALA A 468 7.92 -27.17 20.08
C ALA A 468 6.61 -27.96 20.15
N ARG A 469 6.16 -28.30 21.38
CA ARG A 469 4.89 -28.99 21.65
C ARG A 469 4.64 -30.19 20.71
N GLY A 470 5.60 -31.10 20.57
CA GLY A 470 5.44 -32.32 19.74
C GLY A 470 5.39 -32.09 18.23
N ALA A 471 5.69 -30.88 17.74
CA ALA A 471 5.84 -30.58 16.33
C ALA A 471 7.28 -30.17 16.03
N VAL A 472 7.85 -30.70 14.95
CA VAL A 472 9.18 -30.35 14.44
C VAL A 472 9.05 -29.86 13.01
N ARG A 473 9.61 -28.68 12.71
CA ARG A 473 9.58 -28.08 11.37
C ARG A 473 10.96 -27.55 10.99
N ARG A 474 11.27 -27.67 9.71
CA ARG A 474 12.41 -27.00 9.08
C ARG A 474 11.89 -25.76 8.38
N VAL A 475 12.59 -24.65 8.54
CA VAL A 475 12.20 -23.37 7.95
C VAL A 475 13.44 -22.63 7.47
N ALA A 476 13.37 -22.04 6.28
CA ALA A 476 14.40 -21.12 5.83
C ALA A 476 14.22 -19.78 6.54
N VAL A 477 15.32 -19.17 6.98
CA VAL A 477 15.29 -17.79 7.47
C VAL A 477 14.96 -16.89 6.29
N ARG A 478 14.04 -15.95 6.48
CA ARG A 478 13.63 -14.95 5.47
C ARG A 478 13.78 -13.57 6.09
N ALA A 479 14.00 -12.52 5.32
CA ALA A 479 13.96 -11.18 5.89
C ALA A 479 12.54 -10.74 6.27
N LEU A 480 12.46 -9.75 7.16
CA LEU A 480 11.22 -9.14 7.63
C LEU A 480 10.49 -8.45 6.47
N ASP A 481 11.10 -7.48 5.79
CA ASP A 481 10.44 -6.66 4.74
C ASP A 481 11.08 -6.81 3.36
N ALA A 482 10.62 -6.08 2.34
CA ALA A 482 11.28 -5.94 1.03
C ALA A 482 12.73 -5.42 1.11
N GLY A 483 13.17 -4.94 2.28
CA GLY A 483 14.60 -4.83 2.64
C GLY A 483 15.36 -6.17 2.60
N ALA A 484 14.65 -7.29 2.41
CA ALA A 484 15.20 -8.60 2.06
C ALA A 484 16.00 -8.61 0.76
N ASP A 485 15.84 -7.65 -0.14
CA ASP A 485 16.55 -7.69 -1.43
C ASP A 485 17.95 -7.08 -1.36
N GLN A 486 18.53 -7.00 -0.16
CA GLN A 486 19.74 -6.24 0.11
C GLN A 486 20.90 -7.15 0.51
N PRO A 487 21.87 -7.34 -0.39
CA PRO A 487 23.06 -8.07 -0.03
C PRO A 487 23.88 -7.26 0.98
N LEU A 488 24.47 -7.97 1.96
CA LEU A 488 25.54 -7.47 2.81
C LEU A 488 26.84 -8.12 2.37
N VAL A 489 27.78 -7.29 1.94
CA VAL A 489 29.07 -7.70 1.41
C VAL A 489 30.15 -7.41 2.44
N HIS A 490 31.06 -8.37 2.63
CA HIS A 490 32.23 -8.20 3.49
C HIS A 490 33.46 -8.79 2.80
N ASP A 491 34.52 -8.00 2.74
CA ASP A 491 35.83 -8.43 2.27
C ASP A 491 36.53 -9.21 3.40
N LEU A 492 37.06 -10.39 3.09
CA LEU A 492 37.80 -11.22 4.05
C LEU A 492 39.31 -10.89 4.05
N GLY A 493 39.77 -9.99 3.17
CA GLY A 493 41.14 -9.46 3.15
C GLY A 493 42.19 -10.39 2.53
N ASP A 494 41.79 -11.58 2.08
CA ASP A 494 42.66 -12.60 1.49
C ASP A 494 42.26 -12.98 0.06
N GLY A 495 41.60 -12.06 -0.64
CA GLY A 495 41.05 -12.28 -1.98
C GLY A 495 39.75 -13.08 -1.99
N ARG A 496 39.12 -13.30 -0.82
CA ARG A 496 37.75 -13.83 -0.71
C ARG A 496 36.78 -12.76 -0.24
N ARG A 497 35.52 -12.92 -0.65
CA ARG A 497 34.41 -12.05 -0.27
C ARG A 497 33.24 -12.89 0.23
N ALA A 498 32.66 -12.49 1.36
CA ALA A 498 31.43 -13.09 1.87
C ALA A 498 30.24 -12.19 1.53
N VAL A 499 29.18 -12.80 0.98
CA VAL A 499 27.95 -12.11 0.57
C VAL A 499 26.76 -12.79 1.24
N LEU A 500 26.04 -12.05 2.07
CA LEU A 500 24.72 -12.43 2.58
C LEU A 500 23.67 -11.82 1.66
N ASP A 501 22.93 -12.62 0.91
CA ASP A 501 21.86 -12.17 0.02
C ASP A 501 20.60 -13.04 0.19
N HIS A 502 19.64 -12.93 -0.74
CA HIS A 502 18.42 -13.71 -0.72
C HIS A 502 18.16 -14.39 -2.07
N ARG A 503 17.63 -15.61 -2.03
CA ARG A 503 17.17 -16.35 -3.21
C ARG A 503 15.76 -16.90 -2.99
N GLY A 504 14.79 -16.48 -3.81
CA GLY A 504 13.37 -16.83 -3.61
C GLY A 504 12.85 -16.40 -2.23
N GLY A 505 13.36 -15.27 -1.73
CA GLY A 505 13.08 -14.71 -0.41
C GLY A 505 13.61 -15.55 0.76
N ARG A 506 14.60 -16.43 0.54
CA ARG A 506 15.30 -17.21 1.58
C ARG A 506 16.71 -16.66 1.73
N LEU A 507 17.16 -16.50 2.97
CA LEU A 507 18.48 -16.00 3.30
C LEU A 507 19.56 -16.96 2.81
N ARG A 508 20.57 -16.43 2.13
CA ARG A 508 21.68 -17.18 1.54
C ARG A 508 23.01 -16.51 1.87
N VAL A 509 24.02 -17.31 2.20
CA VAL A 509 25.41 -16.87 2.37
C VAL A 509 26.24 -17.49 1.26
N ARG A 510 27.09 -16.69 0.62
CA ARG A 510 28.09 -17.12 -0.36
C ARG A 510 29.46 -16.66 0.07
N VAL A 511 30.46 -17.48 -0.20
CA VAL A 511 31.88 -17.11 -0.08
C VAL A 511 32.47 -17.27 -1.47
N GLU A 512 32.92 -16.18 -2.04
CA GLU A 512 33.42 -16.10 -3.41
C GLU A 512 34.92 -15.83 -3.38
N ARG A 513 35.68 -16.44 -4.28
CA ARG A 513 37.07 -16.05 -4.55
C ARG A 513 37.06 -14.98 -5.63
N LEU A 514 37.68 -13.84 -5.36
CA LEU A 514 37.77 -12.73 -6.30
C LEU A 514 38.92 -12.99 -7.27
N GLY A 515 38.67 -12.84 -8.57
CA GLY A 515 39.74 -12.85 -9.59
C GLY A 515 40.44 -11.49 -9.70
N ALA A 516 39.66 -10.41 -9.56
CA ALA A 516 40.14 -9.04 -9.48
C ALA A 516 39.17 -8.18 -8.63
N VAL A 517 39.60 -6.99 -8.24
CA VAL A 517 38.79 -5.99 -7.54
C VAL A 517 39.22 -4.58 -7.96
N VAL A 518 38.26 -3.69 -8.21
CA VAL A 518 38.50 -2.25 -8.37
C VAL A 518 38.54 -1.59 -7.00
N GLU A 519 39.60 -0.83 -6.74
CA GLU A 519 39.86 -0.24 -5.43
C GLU A 519 39.69 1.27 -5.42
N GLU A 520 40.05 1.93 -6.52
CA GLU A 520 40.00 3.38 -6.64
C GLU A 520 39.39 3.79 -7.98
N SER A 521 38.84 5.00 -7.98
CA SER A 521 38.30 5.66 -9.16
C SER A 521 38.68 7.13 -9.12
N GLY A 522 39.24 7.64 -10.22
CA GLY A 522 39.60 9.04 -10.37
C GLY A 522 39.02 9.63 -11.65
N SER A 523 38.71 10.93 -11.64
CA SER A 523 38.61 11.70 -12.86
C SER A 523 40.03 12.02 -13.33
N GLY A 524 40.36 11.78 -14.60
CA GLY A 524 41.61 12.29 -15.18
C GLY A 524 41.82 13.78 -14.87
N SER A 525 43.06 14.25 -14.93
CA SER A 525 43.52 15.59 -14.51
C SER A 525 42.86 16.81 -15.20
N ALA A 526 41.82 16.62 -16.01
CA ALA A 526 41.03 17.65 -16.67
C ALA A 526 39.51 17.41 -16.46
N GLU A 527 38.74 18.48 -16.26
CA GLU A 527 37.27 18.43 -16.28
C GLU A 527 36.78 17.79 -17.59
N GLY A 528 36.00 16.70 -17.50
CA GLY A 528 35.54 15.93 -18.67
C GLY A 528 36.51 14.85 -19.18
N GLY A 529 37.61 14.58 -18.47
CA GLY A 529 38.53 13.48 -18.80
C GLY A 529 37.94 12.07 -18.60
N PRO A 530 38.56 11.02 -19.15
CA PRO A 530 38.11 9.64 -18.93
C PRO A 530 38.15 9.27 -17.44
N LEU A 531 37.19 8.45 -17.02
CA LEU A 531 37.17 7.82 -15.71
C LEU A 531 38.29 6.77 -15.64
N GLU A 532 39.23 6.97 -14.74
CA GLU A 532 40.32 6.02 -14.48
C GLU A 532 39.92 5.11 -13.32
N LEU A 533 39.93 3.80 -13.56
CA LEU A 533 39.64 2.76 -12.59
C LEU A 533 40.92 1.98 -12.33
N SER A 534 41.37 1.93 -11.07
CA SER A 534 42.53 1.15 -10.67
C SER A 534 42.15 0.07 -9.66
N GLY A 535 42.84 -1.05 -9.71
CA GLY A 535 42.52 -2.22 -8.91
C GLY A 535 43.64 -3.25 -8.83
N ARG A 536 43.32 -4.39 -8.22
CA ARG A 536 44.25 -5.53 -8.09
C ARG A 536 43.69 -6.78 -8.73
N TRP A 537 44.54 -7.48 -9.48
CA TRP A 537 44.34 -8.84 -9.95
C TRP A 537 44.95 -9.83 -8.96
N ILE A 538 44.13 -10.78 -8.52
CA ILE A 538 44.42 -11.67 -7.37
C ILE A 538 44.67 -13.11 -7.83
N GLY A 539 44.08 -13.53 -8.96
CA GLY A 539 44.37 -14.83 -9.57
C GLY A 539 43.37 -15.28 -10.63
N GLY A 540 43.76 -16.25 -11.45
CA GLY A 540 43.00 -16.74 -12.61
C GLY A 540 43.76 -16.55 -13.91
N ALA A 541 43.08 -16.51 -15.05
CA ALA A 541 43.66 -16.03 -16.30
C ALA A 541 43.88 -14.51 -16.24
N GLU A 542 44.83 -14.00 -17.03
CA GLU A 542 45.18 -12.58 -17.08
C GLU A 542 43.98 -11.73 -17.56
N PRO A 543 43.70 -10.58 -16.93
CA PRO A 543 42.62 -9.70 -17.38
C PRO A 543 42.99 -9.03 -18.72
N ALA A 544 42.13 -9.18 -19.72
CA ALA A 544 42.31 -8.57 -21.03
C ALA A 544 41.56 -7.22 -21.15
N ALA A 545 40.34 -7.15 -20.65
CA ALA A 545 39.50 -5.95 -20.73
C ALA A 545 38.43 -5.89 -19.64
N VAL A 546 37.94 -4.69 -19.33
CA VAL A 546 36.69 -4.47 -18.59
C VAL A 546 35.56 -4.26 -19.59
N LEU A 547 34.51 -5.07 -19.46
CA LEU A 547 33.27 -4.98 -20.22
C LEU A 547 32.26 -4.19 -19.41
N LEU A 548 31.84 -3.03 -19.91
CA LEU A 548 30.68 -2.31 -19.41
C LEU A 548 29.47 -2.70 -20.24
N MET A 549 28.48 -3.27 -19.56
CA MET A 549 27.27 -3.80 -20.17
C MET A 549 26.04 -3.04 -19.68
N ARG A 550 25.13 -2.70 -20.59
CA ARG A 550 23.83 -2.12 -20.27
C ARG A 550 22.76 -2.88 -21.04
N ASP A 551 21.55 -2.98 -20.50
CA ASP A 551 20.45 -3.59 -21.25
C ASP A 551 20.19 -2.72 -22.51
N GLY A 552 20.17 -3.32 -23.69
CA GLY A 552 20.00 -2.64 -24.99
C GLY A 552 18.66 -2.96 -25.66
N GLU A 553 18.52 -2.56 -26.92
CA GLU A 553 17.40 -2.93 -27.79
C GLU A 553 17.41 -4.45 -28.09
N GLU A 554 16.24 -5.02 -28.36
CA GLU A 554 16.07 -6.43 -28.79
C GLU A 554 16.64 -7.49 -27.83
N GLY A 555 16.80 -7.15 -26.54
CA GLY A 555 17.34 -8.08 -25.54
C GLY A 555 18.84 -8.37 -25.68
N ARG A 556 19.55 -7.65 -26.56
CA ARG A 556 21.02 -7.67 -26.62
C ARG A 556 21.56 -6.62 -25.66
N ALA A 557 22.44 -7.01 -24.76
CA ALA A 557 23.12 -6.05 -23.90
C ALA A 557 24.07 -5.20 -24.74
N GLU A 558 23.94 -3.88 -24.68
CA GLU A 558 24.94 -2.94 -25.17
C GLU A 558 26.23 -3.17 -24.39
N GLU A 559 27.31 -3.52 -25.08
CA GLU A 559 28.59 -3.91 -24.49
C GLU A 559 29.71 -3.00 -25.01
N ARG A 560 30.44 -2.37 -24.09
CA ARG A 560 31.64 -1.59 -24.38
C ARG A 560 32.82 -2.25 -23.69
N SER A 561 33.89 -2.50 -24.44
CA SER A 561 35.11 -3.13 -23.94
C SER A 561 36.22 -2.10 -23.82
N PHE A 562 36.89 -2.09 -22.67
CA PHE A 562 38.00 -1.19 -22.37
C PHE A 562 39.22 -2.02 -21.96
N PRO A 563 40.37 -1.87 -22.64
CA PRO A 563 41.56 -2.67 -22.34
C PRO A 563 42.07 -2.41 -20.92
N VAL A 564 42.63 -3.45 -20.31
CA VAL A 564 43.26 -3.39 -18.99
C VAL A 564 44.77 -3.23 -19.16
N GLU A 565 45.37 -2.25 -18.48
CA GLU A 565 46.82 -2.08 -18.38
C GLU A 565 47.29 -2.68 -17.06
N CYS A 566 48.16 -3.70 -17.11
CA CYS A 566 48.70 -4.37 -15.91
C CYS A 566 50.11 -3.87 -15.59
N GLU A 567 50.36 -3.52 -14.33
CA GLU A 567 51.69 -3.20 -13.81
C GLU A 567 52.15 -4.28 -12.82
N SER A 568 53.39 -4.74 -12.95
CA SER A 568 53.98 -5.82 -12.14
C SER A 568 54.02 -5.43 -10.65
N GLY A 569 53.06 -5.92 -9.88
CA GLY A 569 53.00 -5.78 -8.42
C GLY A 569 53.70 -6.94 -7.69
N GLY A 570 54.27 -6.66 -6.51
CA GLY A 570 54.90 -7.66 -5.62
C GLY A 570 53.91 -8.66 -4.98
N ASP A 571 54.30 -9.29 -3.86
CA ASP A 571 53.64 -10.43 -3.16
C ASP A 571 52.12 -10.36 -2.85
N ARG A 572 51.41 -9.27 -3.22
CA ARG A 572 49.97 -9.04 -2.97
C ARG A 572 49.09 -8.99 -4.23
N GLY A 573 49.63 -9.26 -5.43
CA GLY A 573 48.90 -9.28 -6.70
C GLY A 573 49.36 -8.21 -7.71
N THR A 574 48.95 -8.33 -8.97
CA THR A 574 49.30 -7.39 -10.06
C THR A 574 48.33 -6.21 -10.06
N ALA A 575 48.84 -4.98 -10.10
CA ALA A 575 47.98 -3.80 -10.21
C ALA A 575 47.43 -3.70 -11.64
N PHE A 576 46.20 -3.23 -11.79
CA PHE A 576 45.64 -2.97 -13.11
C PHE A 576 44.91 -1.64 -13.16
N THR A 577 44.96 -0.99 -14.33
CA THR A 577 44.31 0.29 -14.60
C THR A 577 43.47 0.19 -15.87
N VAL A 578 42.31 0.84 -15.89
CA VAL A 578 41.40 0.94 -17.03
C VAL A 578 40.93 2.37 -17.19
N ARG A 579 40.93 2.88 -18.42
CA ARG A 579 40.39 4.20 -18.76
C ARG A 579 39.07 4.07 -19.50
N VAL A 580 38.03 4.67 -18.96
CA VAL A 580 36.66 4.64 -19.46
C VAL A 580 36.23 6.05 -19.90
N PRO A 581 36.09 6.33 -21.21
CA PRO A 581 35.53 7.59 -21.69
C PRO A 581 34.04 7.69 -21.34
N LEU A 582 33.66 8.64 -20.48
CA LEU A 582 32.28 8.78 -20.01
C LEU A 582 31.33 9.30 -21.10
N ASP A 583 31.82 10.20 -21.98
CA ASP A 583 31.02 10.76 -23.09
C ASP A 583 30.49 9.68 -24.03
N GLY A 584 31.33 8.68 -24.34
CA GLY A 584 30.96 7.55 -25.19
C GLY A 584 29.92 6.63 -24.58
N LEU A 585 29.82 6.58 -23.24
CA LEU A 585 28.77 5.85 -22.52
C LEU A 585 27.48 6.68 -22.40
N ALA A 586 27.60 7.99 -22.17
CA ALA A 586 26.47 8.91 -22.06
C ALA A 586 25.75 9.11 -23.40
N ALA A 587 26.49 9.03 -24.52
CA ALA A 587 25.93 9.15 -25.87
C ALA A 587 25.08 7.94 -26.30
N VAL A 588 25.15 6.80 -25.60
CA VAL A 588 24.34 5.63 -25.94
C VAL A 588 22.92 5.85 -25.42
N PRO A 589 21.87 5.89 -26.27
CA PRO A 589 20.50 6.17 -25.85
C PRO A 589 20.03 5.23 -24.73
N PRO A 590 19.27 5.71 -23.73
CA PRO A 590 18.72 4.83 -22.70
C PRO A 590 17.84 3.74 -23.34
N ALA A 591 17.83 2.53 -22.78
CA ALA A 591 16.95 1.47 -23.28
C ALA A 591 15.49 1.96 -23.30
N PRO A 592 14.69 1.61 -24.33
CA PRO A 592 13.30 2.04 -24.41
C PRO A 592 12.54 1.64 -23.13
N HIS A 593 11.77 2.61 -22.62
CA HIS A 593 11.11 2.54 -21.33
C HIS A 593 10.08 1.40 -21.32
N ARG A 594 10.25 0.40 -20.44
CA ARG A 594 9.48 -0.86 -20.47
C ARG A 594 8.20 -0.83 -19.63
N ALA A 595 7.77 0.35 -19.15
CA ALA A 595 6.58 0.61 -18.33
C ALA A 595 6.09 2.07 -18.54
N PRO A 596 5.02 2.56 -17.89
CA PRO A 596 4.74 4.01 -17.83
C PRO A 596 5.77 4.77 -16.96
N ARG A 597 6.07 6.03 -17.31
CA ARG A 597 7.08 6.90 -16.64
C ARG A 597 6.84 7.09 -15.15
N GLU A 598 5.60 6.92 -14.70
CA GLU A 598 5.15 7.07 -13.33
C GLU A 598 5.55 5.86 -12.44
N VAL A 599 6.05 4.78 -13.05
CA VAL A 599 6.22 3.46 -12.40
C VAL A 599 7.66 2.95 -12.41
N GLU A 600 8.44 3.28 -13.44
CA GLU A 600 9.88 3.05 -13.47
C GLU A 600 10.60 4.39 -13.63
N ALA A 601 11.69 4.59 -12.88
CA ALA A 601 12.62 5.68 -13.19
C ALA A 601 13.41 5.31 -14.45
N GLU A 602 13.80 6.30 -15.25
CA GLU A 602 14.71 6.10 -16.37
C GLU A 602 16.02 5.44 -15.87
N THR A 603 16.17 4.13 -16.08
CA THR A 603 17.33 3.35 -15.63
C THR A 603 18.49 3.36 -16.65
N GLY A 604 18.39 4.17 -17.71
CA GLY A 604 19.30 4.11 -18.85
C GLY A 604 20.72 4.63 -18.61
N ALA A 605 21.03 5.16 -17.43
CA ALA A 605 22.33 5.74 -17.12
C ALA A 605 23.33 4.79 -16.42
N ARG A 606 22.92 3.55 -16.08
CA ARG A 606 23.74 2.62 -15.29
C ARG A 606 24.31 1.46 -16.11
N TRP A 607 25.63 1.28 -16.05
CA TRP A 607 26.39 0.24 -16.74
C TRP A 607 26.96 -0.78 -15.72
N ARG A 608 26.76 -2.07 -15.96
CA ARG A 608 27.33 -3.16 -15.15
C ARG A 608 28.70 -3.55 -15.66
N ALA A 609 29.69 -3.67 -14.78
CA ALA A 609 31.02 -4.07 -15.18
C ALA A 609 31.25 -5.59 -15.05
N ARG A 610 31.97 -6.16 -16.01
CA ARG A 610 32.55 -7.50 -15.97
C ARG A 610 34.00 -7.45 -16.42
N LEU A 611 34.76 -8.45 -16.01
CA LEU A 611 36.14 -8.66 -16.44
C LEU A 611 36.14 -9.71 -17.57
N LEU A 612 36.73 -9.37 -18.71
CA LEU A 612 37.08 -10.31 -19.77
C LEU A 612 38.50 -10.81 -19.51
N LEU A 613 38.64 -12.12 -19.35
CA LEU A 613 39.94 -12.78 -19.19
C LEU A 613 40.52 -13.19 -20.55
N ALA A 614 41.84 -13.39 -20.61
CA ALA A 614 42.56 -13.78 -21.82
C ALA A 614 42.09 -15.12 -22.42
N ASP A 615 41.48 -16.00 -21.62
CA ASP A 615 40.87 -17.26 -22.06
C ASP A 615 39.44 -17.11 -22.62
N GLY A 616 38.94 -15.86 -22.73
CA GLY A 616 37.59 -15.54 -23.19
C GLY A 616 36.52 -15.60 -22.10
N THR A 617 36.86 -16.01 -20.88
CA THR A 617 35.92 -16.10 -19.75
C THR A 617 35.48 -14.71 -19.30
N ARG A 618 34.18 -14.54 -19.03
CA ARG A 618 33.59 -13.31 -18.49
C ARG A 618 33.27 -13.49 -17.01
N ALA A 619 33.99 -12.79 -16.14
CA ALA A 619 33.81 -12.84 -14.69
C ALA A 619 33.13 -11.57 -14.16
N PRO A 620 32.38 -11.63 -13.04
CA PRO A 620 31.98 -10.43 -12.31
C PRO A 620 33.20 -9.60 -11.92
N LEU A 621 33.09 -8.27 -11.98
CA LEU A 621 34.14 -7.35 -11.50
C LEU A 621 33.68 -6.68 -10.19
N PRO A 622 34.15 -7.14 -9.03
CA PRO A 622 33.95 -6.48 -7.74
C PRO A 622 34.53 -5.07 -7.67
N ALA A 623 33.92 -4.21 -6.86
CA ALA A 623 34.49 -2.93 -6.42
C ALA A 623 34.52 -2.85 -4.90
N THR A 624 35.44 -2.04 -4.35
CA THR A 624 35.46 -1.71 -2.94
C THR A 624 34.15 -1.00 -2.52
N PRO A 625 33.58 -1.30 -1.34
CA PRO A 625 32.31 -0.72 -0.91
C PRO A 625 32.29 0.80 -0.77
N ASP A 626 33.45 1.43 -0.57
CA ASP A 626 33.63 2.88 -0.35
C ASP A 626 33.80 3.67 -1.65
N LEU A 627 33.79 3.02 -2.82
CA LEU A 627 34.00 3.67 -4.12
C LEU A 627 32.84 4.65 -4.45
N PRO A 628 33.11 5.95 -4.63
CA PRO A 628 32.08 6.96 -4.87
C PRO A 628 31.63 7.01 -6.33
N PRO A 629 30.37 7.36 -6.64
CA PRO A 629 29.92 7.60 -8.01
C PRO A 629 30.84 8.59 -8.77
N PRO A 630 31.02 8.45 -10.09
CA PRO A 630 30.20 7.63 -11.01
C PRO A 630 30.58 6.14 -11.03
N ALA A 631 31.72 5.72 -10.49
CA ALA A 631 32.09 4.31 -10.37
C ALA A 631 31.82 3.81 -8.95
N CYS A 632 30.81 2.97 -8.73
CA CYS A 632 30.49 2.54 -7.37
C CYS A 632 30.17 1.05 -7.28
N ALA A 633 30.29 0.51 -6.08
CA ALA A 633 29.82 -0.85 -5.80
C ALA A 633 28.28 -0.86 -5.73
N ASP A 634 27.64 -1.74 -6.51
CA ASP A 634 26.23 -2.03 -6.37
C ASP A 634 25.91 -2.76 -5.05
N ALA A 635 24.63 -3.04 -4.82
CA ALA A 635 24.20 -3.70 -3.61
C ALA A 635 24.81 -5.12 -3.44
N ALA A 636 25.25 -5.76 -4.52
CA ALA A 636 25.95 -7.05 -4.51
C ALA A 636 27.48 -6.91 -4.45
N GLY A 637 28.00 -5.69 -4.34
CA GLY A 637 29.43 -5.39 -4.28
C GLY A 637 30.13 -5.44 -5.63
N ASN A 638 29.40 -5.46 -6.75
CA ASN A 638 29.97 -5.46 -8.08
C ASN A 638 30.07 -4.03 -8.61
N LEU A 639 31.09 -3.76 -9.40
CA LEU A 639 31.31 -2.46 -10.00
C LEU A 639 30.17 -2.11 -10.97
N VAL A 640 29.62 -0.92 -10.79
CA VAL A 640 28.73 -0.27 -11.74
C VAL A 640 29.25 1.12 -12.04
N VAL A 641 29.06 1.57 -13.28
CA VAL A 641 29.26 2.96 -13.68
C VAL A 641 27.89 3.60 -13.81
N ASP A 642 27.57 4.53 -12.92
CA ASP A 642 26.29 5.22 -12.84
C ASP A 642 26.44 6.67 -13.29
N LEU A 643 25.92 6.96 -14.48
CA LEU A 643 25.95 8.28 -15.11
C LEU A 643 24.72 9.12 -14.73
N GLY A 644 23.79 8.58 -13.93
CA GLY A 644 22.52 9.24 -13.61
C GLY A 644 22.65 10.38 -12.61
N GLY A 645 23.83 10.58 -12.01
CA GLY A 645 24.09 11.69 -11.09
C GLY A 645 23.24 11.67 -9.81
N LEU A 646 22.59 10.54 -9.50
CA LEU A 646 21.64 10.42 -8.41
C LEU A 646 22.31 10.73 -7.05
N PRO A 647 21.61 11.43 -6.14
CA PRO A 647 22.14 11.79 -4.83
C PRO A 647 22.47 10.55 -3.98
N VAL A 648 23.67 10.51 -3.38
CA VAL A 648 24.13 9.40 -2.53
C VAL A 648 24.62 9.92 -1.18
N VAL A 649 24.11 9.35 -0.08
CA VAL A 649 24.59 9.57 1.29
C VAL A 649 25.79 8.66 1.55
N ASP A 650 26.90 9.26 1.98
CA ASP A 650 28.15 8.59 2.35
C ASP A 650 28.43 8.67 3.86
N ARG A 651 27.78 9.59 4.58
CA ARG A 651 27.98 9.81 6.02
C ARG A 651 26.67 10.09 6.75
N VAL A 652 26.54 9.50 7.94
CA VAL A 652 25.42 9.74 8.87
C VAL A 652 25.99 9.95 10.27
N GLU A 653 25.48 10.98 10.96
CA GLU A 653 25.81 11.28 12.35
C GLU A 653 24.54 11.51 13.14
N ARG A 654 24.56 11.12 14.43
CA ARG A 654 23.45 11.37 15.35
C ARG A 654 23.83 12.47 16.33
N GLY A 655 22.99 13.49 16.43
CA GLY A 655 23.10 14.55 17.43
C GLY A 655 22.66 14.10 18.83
N ALA A 656 23.10 14.82 19.86
CA ALA A 656 22.70 14.57 21.25
C ALA A 656 21.21 14.83 21.50
N ASP A 657 20.58 15.65 20.66
CA ASP A 657 19.14 15.94 20.61
C ASP A 657 18.31 14.86 19.90
N GLY A 658 18.96 13.78 19.43
CA GLY A 658 18.32 12.69 18.70
C GLY A 658 18.11 12.97 17.20
N ALA A 659 18.46 14.16 16.71
CA ALA A 659 18.40 14.50 15.29
C ALA A 659 19.45 13.73 14.48
N LEU A 660 19.16 13.52 13.19
CA LEU A 660 20.07 12.86 12.26
C LEU A 660 20.68 13.89 11.31
N ARG A 661 22.01 13.93 11.22
CA ARG A 661 22.72 14.66 10.18
C ARG A 661 23.17 13.68 9.10
N ILE A 662 22.74 13.94 7.87
CA ILE A 662 23.13 13.16 6.69
C ILE A 662 23.97 14.02 5.77
N SER A 663 24.99 13.44 5.17
CA SER A 663 25.83 14.12 4.18
C SER A 663 26.17 13.18 3.03
N GLY A 664 26.39 13.75 1.86
CA GLY A 664 26.56 12.98 0.64
C GLY A 664 27.01 13.80 -0.56
N THR A 665 27.03 13.15 -1.72
CA THR A 665 27.35 13.76 -3.02
C THR A 665 26.11 13.76 -3.92
N TYR A 666 26.02 14.75 -4.82
CA TYR A 666 24.98 14.85 -5.83
C TYR A 666 25.53 15.54 -7.09
N ALA A 667 24.97 15.23 -8.26
CA ALA A 667 25.23 15.99 -9.48
C ALA A 667 24.09 17.01 -9.69
N PRO A 668 24.37 18.32 -9.80
CA PRO A 668 23.34 19.30 -10.08
C PRO A 668 22.78 19.08 -11.50
N ALA A 669 21.45 19.15 -11.64
CA ALA A 669 20.78 19.06 -12.93
C ALA A 669 21.13 20.30 -13.79
N SER A 670 21.97 20.11 -14.81
CA SER A 670 22.42 21.08 -15.83
C SER A 670 23.27 22.27 -15.35
N THR A 671 24.29 22.59 -16.15
CA THR A 671 25.24 23.72 -16.03
C THR A 671 24.63 25.08 -16.41
N GLY A 672 23.38 25.32 -16.02
CA GLY A 672 22.73 26.63 -16.15
C GLY A 672 22.61 27.31 -14.81
N THR A 673 23.07 28.55 -14.70
CA THR A 673 22.81 29.43 -13.56
C THR A 673 21.31 29.71 -13.45
N TYR A 674 20.58 28.83 -12.78
CA TYR A 674 19.25 29.14 -12.30
C TYR A 674 19.40 29.80 -10.93
N ALA A 675 19.30 31.12 -10.89
CA ALA A 675 18.77 31.75 -9.69
C ALA A 675 17.43 31.05 -9.39
N GLN A 676 17.18 30.68 -8.13
CA GLN A 676 15.88 30.15 -7.71
C GLN A 676 14.78 31.00 -8.34
N ALA A 677 14.00 30.43 -9.25
CA ALA A 677 12.75 31.06 -9.63
C ALA A 677 11.93 31.19 -8.33
N PRO A 678 11.36 32.37 -8.03
CA PRO A 678 10.43 32.52 -6.91
C PRO A 678 9.32 31.48 -7.08
N GLY A 679 9.24 30.48 -6.19
CA GLY A 679 8.29 29.37 -6.28
C GLY A 679 8.88 27.98 -6.62
N ALA A 680 10.20 27.83 -6.78
CA ALA A 680 10.82 26.51 -6.81
C ALA A 680 10.74 25.87 -5.41
N GLY A 681 10.03 24.74 -5.30
CA GLY A 681 9.81 24.02 -4.05
C GLY A 681 11.11 23.58 -3.34
N PRO A 682 10.99 23.02 -2.12
CA PRO A 682 12.13 22.56 -1.33
C PRO A 682 12.94 21.50 -2.11
N ARG A 683 14.25 21.73 -2.26
CA ARG A 683 15.15 20.80 -2.97
C ARG A 683 15.24 19.44 -2.27
N LEU A 684 15.29 19.41 -0.93
CA LEU A 684 15.29 18.16 -0.16
C LEU A 684 13.95 17.96 0.56
N LEU A 685 13.32 16.80 0.35
CA LEU A 685 12.02 16.47 0.92
C LEU A 685 11.97 15.03 1.43
N LEU A 686 11.20 14.83 2.50
CA LEU A 686 10.84 13.53 3.05
C LEU A 686 9.42 13.18 2.60
N ARG A 687 9.22 12.03 1.97
CA ARG A 687 7.90 11.56 1.52
C ARG A 687 7.44 10.36 2.32
N HIS A 688 6.29 10.47 3.00
CA HIS A 688 5.70 9.39 3.76
C HIS A 688 5.23 8.25 2.83
N GLU A 689 5.63 7.01 3.12
CA GLU A 689 5.33 5.85 2.26
C GLU A 689 3.82 5.54 2.19
N THR A 690 3.10 5.58 3.31
CA THR A 690 1.66 5.26 3.36
C THR A 690 0.71 6.46 3.28
N LEU A 691 1.08 7.59 3.88
CA LEU A 691 0.23 8.80 3.87
C LEU A 691 0.47 9.67 2.63
N HIS A 692 1.52 9.41 1.85
CA HIS A 692 1.90 10.21 0.68
C HIS A 692 2.09 11.71 0.95
N GLU A 693 2.31 12.08 2.21
CA GLU A 693 2.64 13.46 2.58
C GLU A 693 4.12 13.72 2.37
N THR A 694 4.45 14.96 2.04
CA THR A 694 5.81 15.45 1.89
C THR A 694 6.11 16.48 2.96
N VAL A 695 7.28 16.37 3.59
CA VAL A 695 7.80 17.34 4.56
C VAL A 695 9.10 17.93 4.00
N PRO A 696 9.22 19.26 3.86
CA PRO A 696 10.48 19.89 3.49
C PRO A 696 11.52 19.69 4.59
N VAL A 697 12.77 19.44 4.20
CA VAL A 697 13.90 19.55 5.12
C VAL A 697 14.45 20.97 5.02
N THR A 698 14.34 21.74 6.11
CA THR A 698 14.65 23.18 6.11
C THR A 698 16.12 23.48 6.35
N GLU A 699 16.83 22.66 7.13
CA GLU A 699 18.27 22.80 7.41
C GLU A 699 19.10 22.02 6.39
N VAL A 700 19.30 22.61 5.20
CA VAL A 700 20.03 21.99 4.07
C VAL A 700 21.12 22.92 3.55
N THR A 701 22.34 22.38 3.39
CA THR A 701 23.47 23.04 2.74
C THR A 701 23.79 22.31 1.45
N LEU A 702 23.89 23.05 0.33
CA LEU A 702 24.23 22.52 -1.00
C LEU A 702 25.45 23.26 -1.55
N GLU A 703 26.51 22.52 -1.89
CA GLU A 703 27.66 23.07 -2.59
C GLU A 703 27.41 23.11 -4.11
N SER A 704 27.74 24.23 -4.75
CA SER A 704 27.59 24.41 -6.21
C SER A 704 28.88 24.03 -6.93
N ARG A 705 29.05 22.74 -7.22
CA ARG A 705 30.17 22.16 -8.01
C ARG A 705 29.61 21.05 -8.93
N PRO A 706 30.31 20.66 -10.02
CA PRO A 706 29.88 19.57 -10.90
C PRO A 706 29.61 18.24 -10.17
N THR A 707 30.34 18.00 -9.07
CA THR A 707 30.03 17.01 -8.03
C THR A 707 29.89 17.73 -6.69
N GLY A 708 28.69 18.25 -6.41
CA GLY A 708 28.41 18.99 -5.18
C GLY A 708 28.29 18.05 -3.97
N ARG A 709 28.65 18.54 -2.78
CA ARG A 709 28.23 17.90 -1.51
C ARG A 709 26.92 18.50 -1.02
N PHE A 710 26.11 17.66 -0.40
CA PHE A 710 24.96 18.10 0.39
C PHE A 710 25.13 17.69 1.85
N SER A 711 24.57 18.48 2.75
CA SER A 711 24.38 18.11 4.16
C SER A 711 23.00 18.57 4.62
N ALA A 712 22.32 17.73 5.38
CA ALA A 712 20.99 18.03 5.90
C ALA A 712 20.79 17.50 7.31
N ARG A 713 20.02 18.24 8.12
CA ARG A 713 19.60 17.81 9.46
C ARG A 713 18.12 17.47 9.47
N ILE A 714 17.80 16.26 9.93
CA ILE A 714 16.45 15.72 10.06
C ILE A 714 16.07 15.71 11.55
N ALA A 715 15.03 16.47 11.89
CA ALA A 715 14.52 16.60 13.25
C ALA A 715 13.71 15.37 13.69
N PRO A 716 13.74 15.00 14.98
CA PRO A 716 13.04 13.82 15.51
C PRO A 716 11.51 13.92 15.54
N SER A 717 10.94 15.11 15.29
CA SER A 717 9.50 15.39 15.37
C SER A 717 8.71 14.93 14.13
N LEU A 718 9.21 13.94 13.38
CA LEU A 718 8.50 13.38 12.24
C LEU A 718 7.30 12.55 12.73
N PRO A 719 6.13 12.62 12.07
CA PRO A 719 5.06 11.70 12.35
C PRO A 719 5.49 10.23 12.19
N GLU A 720 4.92 9.35 13.01
CA GLU A 720 5.19 7.91 12.98
C GLU A 720 5.05 7.36 11.55
N GLY A 721 6.07 6.62 11.10
CA GLY A 721 6.03 5.97 9.79
C GLY A 721 7.38 5.97 9.09
N ARG A 722 7.35 5.56 7.82
CA ARG A 722 8.52 5.52 6.94
C ARG A 722 8.49 6.70 5.97
N TRP A 723 9.62 7.39 5.90
CA TRP A 723 9.81 8.59 5.11
C TRP A 723 10.96 8.40 4.12
N ALA A 724 10.64 8.31 2.83
CA ALA A 724 11.61 8.20 1.75
C ALA A 724 12.21 9.58 1.43
N LEU A 725 13.54 9.69 1.45
CA LEU A 725 14.23 10.94 1.22
C LEU A 725 14.46 11.20 -0.28
N HIS A 726 14.16 12.41 -0.75
CA HIS A 726 14.38 12.85 -2.13
C HIS A 726 15.13 14.18 -2.17
N LEU A 727 16.07 14.34 -3.10
CA LEU A 727 16.75 15.59 -3.44
C LEU A 727 16.49 15.91 -4.92
N ASP A 728 16.00 17.11 -5.22
CA ASP A 728 15.60 17.58 -6.56
C ASP A 728 14.66 16.60 -7.29
N GLY A 729 13.71 16.00 -6.54
CA GLY A 729 12.79 14.99 -7.07
C GLY A 729 13.39 13.59 -7.22
N HIS A 730 14.70 13.42 -7.05
CA HIS A 730 15.38 12.13 -7.14
C HIS A 730 15.51 11.44 -5.78
N PRO A 731 15.26 10.12 -5.68
CA PRO A 731 15.43 9.40 -4.43
C PRO A 731 16.90 9.39 -3.99
N VAL A 732 17.14 9.71 -2.72
CA VAL A 732 18.48 9.69 -2.14
C VAL A 732 18.89 8.25 -1.84
N ARG A 733 20.09 7.87 -2.28
CA ARG A 733 20.65 6.52 -2.13
C ARG A 733 21.66 6.44 -0.99
N VAL A 734 22.02 5.23 -0.58
CA VAL A 734 22.98 4.94 0.49
C VAL A 734 24.23 4.28 -0.11
N LEU A 735 25.40 4.83 0.18
CA LEU A 735 26.69 4.23 -0.20
C LEU A 735 26.82 2.82 0.37
N THR A 736 27.34 1.87 -0.42
CA THR A 736 27.39 0.45 -0.06
C THR A 736 28.15 0.20 1.25
N SER A 737 29.24 0.93 1.50
CA SER A 737 29.99 0.83 2.77
C SER A 737 29.26 1.39 3.99
N LEU A 738 28.34 2.33 3.79
CA LEU A 738 27.53 2.93 4.86
C LEU A 738 26.36 2.01 5.24
N ALA A 739 25.87 1.17 4.32
CA ALA A 739 24.69 0.32 4.54
C ALA A 739 24.80 -0.57 5.79
N GLY A 740 25.99 -1.11 6.09
CA GLY A 740 26.24 -1.91 7.31
C GLY A 740 26.45 -1.11 8.59
N ARG A 741 26.48 0.23 8.51
CA ARG A 741 26.81 1.18 9.58
C ARG A 741 25.66 2.16 9.90
N LEU A 742 24.51 2.02 9.23
CA LEU A 742 23.35 2.86 9.49
C LEU A 742 22.89 2.74 10.96
N PRO A 743 22.52 3.85 11.61
CA PRO A 743 22.09 3.83 13.00
C PRO A 743 20.79 3.02 13.17
N GLY A 744 20.81 2.11 14.15
CA GLY A 744 19.78 1.09 14.36
C GLY A 744 18.44 1.58 14.96
N VAL A 745 17.56 0.61 15.19
CA VAL A 745 16.11 0.76 15.48
C VAL A 745 15.77 1.26 16.89
N ASP A 746 16.74 1.35 17.80
CA ASP A 746 16.53 1.68 19.22
C ASP A 746 16.44 3.20 19.49
N SER A 747 16.00 3.98 18.51
CA SER A 747 15.97 5.44 18.58
C SER A 747 14.69 6.02 17.98
N ALA A 748 14.37 7.28 18.32
CA ALA A 748 13.19 7.97 17.81
C ALA A 748 13.17 8.02 16.26
N LEU A 749 14.35 8.17 15.64
CA LEU A 749 14.56 8.06 14.20
C LEU A 749 15.61 7.00 13.87
N ALA A 750 15.23 5.96 13.14
CA ALA A 750 16.16 4.98 12.58
C ALA A 750 16.36 5.21 11.07
N LEU A 751 17.47 4.76 10.51
CA LEU A 751 17.69 4.77 9.07
C LEU A 751 17.68 3.35 8.53
N GLU A 752 16.96 3.16 7.43
CA GLU A 752 16.96 1.91 6.69
C GLU A 752 17.13 2.17 5.21
N ARG A 753 17.59 1.14 4.50
CA ARG A 753 17.66 1.12 3.05
C ARG A 753 16.40 0.41 2.54
N ARG A 754 15.77 0.87 1.46
CA ARG A 754 14.59 0.25 0.82
C ARG A 754 14.65 0.38 -0.70
N ASN A 755 13.87 -0.44 -1.40
CA ASN A 755 13.72 -0.39 -2.87
C ASN A 755 15.07 -0.37 -3.61
N GLY A 756 15.97 -1.29 -3.25
CA GLY A 756 17.37 -1.28 -3.67
C GLY A 756 18.23 -0.57 -2.63
N ASP A 757 18.69 0.63 -2.95
CA ASP A 757 19.61 1.40 -2.13
C ASP A 757 19.07 2.76 -1.67
N ARG A 758 17.77 2.99 -1.73
CA ARG A 758 17.16 4.27 -1.32
C ARG A 758 17.15 4.41 0.20
N LEU A 759 17.51 5.59 0.69
CA LEU A 759 17.49 5.94 2.11
C LEU A 759 16.06 6.23 2.57
N THR A 760 15.64 5.57 3.65
CA THR A 760 14.36 5.78 4.32
C THR A 760 14.59 6.07 5.80
N VAL A 761 13.91 7.09 6.31
CA VAL A 761 13.87 7.43 7.73
C VAL A 761 12.66 6.75 8.36
N LEU A 762 12.87 5.96 9.40
CA LEU A 762 11.82 5.34 10.19
C LEU A 762 11.62 6.16 11.47
N ALA A 763 10.48 6.83 11.59
CA ALA A 763 10.02 7.45 12.83
C ALA A 763 9.27 6.38 13.66
N ALA A 764 9.81 6.04 14.82
CA ALA A 764 9.30 4.94 15.63
C ALA A 764 7.93 5.26 16.25
N PRO A 765 7.03 4.26 16.41
CA PRO A 765 5.77 4.43 17.14
C PRO A 765 6.01 4.87 18.58
N ALA A 766 5.10 5.69 19.13
CA ALA A 766 5.18 6.20 20.50
C ALA A 766 5.08 5.09 21.57
N LEU A 767 4.49 3.94 21.24
CA LEU A 767 4.33 2.82 22.17
C LEU A 767 5.56 1.91 22.22
N PRO A 768 5.97 1.43 23.41
CA PRO A 768 7.00 0.41 23.55
C PRO A 768 6.64 -0.86 22.77
N VAL A 769 7.65 -1.57 22.23
CA VAL A 769 7.47 -2.81 21.44
C VAL A 769 6.54 -3.80 22.13
N ALA A 770 6.65 -3.95 23.44
CA ALA A 770 5.86 -4.86 24.26
C ALA A 770 4.35 -4.53 24.27
N GLU A 771 3.95 -3.27 24.09
CA GLU A 771 2.56 -2.81 24.09
C GLU A 771 1.97 -2.71 22.67
N ARG A 772 2.80 -2.79 21.63
CA ARG A 772 2.35 -2.70 20.23
C ARG A 772 1.61 -3.94 19.74
N SER A 773 1.86 -5.11 20.32
CA SER A 773 1.34 -6.37 19.78
C SER A 773 -0.16 -6.57 20.03
N THR A 774 -0.88 -7.18 19.08
CA THR A 774 -2.30 -7.54 19.25
C THR A 774 -2.51 -8.48 20.42
N TYR A 775 -1.54 -9.37 20.71
CA TYR A 775 -1.54 -10.23 21.89
C TYR A 775 -1.53 -9.43 23.20
N SER A 776 -0.62 -8.46 23.34
CA SER A 776 -0.52 -7.61 24.53
C SER A 776 -1.77 -6.76 24.70
N ARG A 777 -2.28 -6.18 23.61
CA ARG A 777 -3.55 -5.43 23.59
C ARG A 777 -4.72 -6.30 24.07
N ARG A 778 -4.78 -7.57 23.66
CA ARG A 778 -5.78 -8.53 24.16
C ARG A 778 -5.63 -8.76 25.66
N LEU A 779 -4.41 -8.99 26.15
CA LEU A 779 -4.15 -9.19 27.58
C LEU A 779 -4.54 -7.97 28.42
N LEU A 780 -4.19 -6.76 27.97
CA LEU A 780 -4.59 -5.51 28.61
C LEU A 780 -6.11 -5.35 28.58
N ARG A 781 -6.76 -5.59 27.44
CA ARG A 781 -8.22 -5.59 27.34
C ARG A 781 -8.85 -6.57 28.34
N ASP A 782 -8.42 -7.82 28.34
CA ASP A 782 -8.97 -8.86 29.22
C ASP A 782 -8.72 -8.54 30.71
N ALA A 783 -7.58 -7.91 31.05
CA ALA A 783 -7.24 -7.51 32.42
C ALA A 783 -8.09 -6.34 32.94
N HIS A 784 -8.46 -5.40 32.06
CA HIS A 784 -9.17 -4.18 32.44
C HIS A 784 -10.69 -4.24 32.16
N HIS A 785 -11.16 -5.11 31.26
CA HIS A 785 -12.57 -5.18 30.85
C HIS A 785 -13.47 -5.89 31.90
N PRO A 786 -14.54 -5.24 32.41
CA PRO A 786 -15.35 -5.72 33.54
C PRO A 786 -16.01 -7.09 33.33
N ALA A 787 -16.55 -7.38 32.14
CA ALA A 787 -17.25 -8.64 31.85
C ALA A 787 -16.34 -9.88 31.81
N ARG A 788 -15.01 -9.69 31.79
CA ARG A 788 -14.01 -10.77 31.72
C ARG A 788 -13.14 -10.89 32.98
N ARG A 789 -13.40 -10.09 34.02
CA ARG A 789 -12.64 -10.14 35.29
C ARG A 789 -13.05 -11.33 36.15
N THR A 790 -12.06 -12.13 36.55
CA THR A 790 -12.16 -13.09 37.66
C THR A 790 -11.69 -12.50 39.01
N THR A 791 -11.19 -11.25 39.05
CA THR A 791 -10.66 -10.60 40.27
C THR A 791 -11.28 -9.22 40.58
N ALA A 792 -11.53 -8.99 41.88
CA ALA A 792 -12.24 -7.89 42.56
C ALA A 792 -12.37 -6.55 41.81
N ARG A 793 -13.60 -6.01 41.72
CA ARG A 793 -13.93 -4.73 41.05
C ARG A 793 -13.22 -3.54 41.72
N ARG A 794 -12.25 -2.92 41.03
CA ARG A 794 -11.65 -1.64 41.47
C ARG A 794 -12.66 -0.48 41.31
N PRO A 795 -12.63 0.54 42.19
CA PRO A 795 -13.54 1.69 42.12
C PRO A 795 -13.30 2.53 40.86
N LEU A 796 -14.36 3.22 40.41
CA LEU A 796 -14.26 4.29 39.43
C LEU A 796 -13.43 5.45 40.01
N LEU A 797 -12.71 6.15 39.15
CA LEU A 797 -11.91 7.32 39.49
C LEU A 797 -12.66 8.58 39.09
N ASP A 798 -12.55 9.63 39.92
CA ASP A 798 -13.02 10.96 39.55
C ASP A 798 -12.08 11.53 38.49
N THR A 799 -12.37 11.21 37.24
CA THR A 799 -11.53 11.48 36.08
C THR A 799 -12.41 11.70 34.87
N VAL A 800 -12.04 12.65 34.00
CA VAL A 800 -12.65 12.85 32.68
C VAL A 800 -11.69 12.37 31.61
N LEU A 801 -12.13 11.40 30.82
CA LEU A 801 -11.41 10.94 29.63
C LEU A 801 -11.99 11.59 28.38
N TYR A 802 -11.15 12.32 27.65
CA TYR A 802 -11.48 12.94 26.37
C TYR A 802 -10.93 12.09 25.24
N ALA A 803 -11.82 11.55 24.40
CA ALA A 803 -11.46 10.82 23.20
C ALA A 803 -11.96 11.60 21.98
N GLY A 804 -11.14 12.55 21.53
CA GLY A 804 -11.38 13.37 20.34
C GLY A 804 -10.49 12.94 19.18
N GLY A 805 -11.02 12.96 17.96
CA GLY A 805 -10.22 12.79 16.75
C GLY A 805 -9.15 13.88 16.55
N SER A 806 -8.46 13.86 15.41
CA SER A 806 -7.42 14.87 15.06
C SER A 806 -7.95 16.32 14.99
N GLY A 807 -9.26 16.53 15.07
CA GLY A 807 -9.91 17.83 15.20
C GLY A 807 -10.99 17.86 16.29
N GLY A 808 -10.78 17.21 17.43
CA GLY A 808 -11.79 17.05 18.49
C GLY A 808 -12.17 18.34 19.22
N ASP A 809 -12.85 19.23 18.51
CA ASP A 809 -13.21 20.57 18.94
C ASP A 809 -14.28 20.56 20.03
N SER A 810 -15.29 19.69 19.91
CA SER A 810 -16.35 19.59 20.92
C SER A 810 -15.83 19.03 22.27
N PRO A 811 -15.07 17.92 22.32
CA PRO A 811 -14.40 17.49 23.55
C PRO A 811 -13.44 18.56 24.11
N ARG A 812 -12.77 19.35 23.26
CA ARG A 812 -11.87 20.43 23.69
C ARG A 812 -12.63 21.59 24.32
N ALA A 813 -13.76 22.00 23.75
CA ALA A 813 -14.61 23.05 24.29
C ALA A 813 -15.17 22.63 25.66
N VAL A 814 -15.64 21.38 25.79
CA VAL A 814 -16.10 20.83 27.08
C VAL A 814 -14.96 20.79 28.11
N HIS A 815 -13.75 20.41 27.71
CA HIS A 815 -12.57 20.47 28.59
C HIS A 815 -12.31 21.89 29.07
N THR A 816 -12.27 22.87 28.16
CA THR A 816 -12.02 24.27 28.48
C THR A 816 -13.08 24.81 29.45
N GLU A 817 -14.34 24.47 29.24
CA GLU A 817 -15.44 24.88 30.12
C GLU A 817 -15.33 24.29 31.53
N LEU A 818 -14.98 23.00 31.66
CA LEU A 818 -14.77 22.37 32.96
C LEU A 818 -13.57 22.97 33.71
N VAL A 819 -12.47 23.23 33.01
CA VAL A 819 -11.29 23.91 33.59
C VAL A 819 -11.66 25.34 34.03
N ARG A 820 -12.42 26.08 33.21
CA ARG A 820 -12.90 27.43 33.55
C ARG A 820 -13.73 27.46 34.83
N ARG A 821 -14.50 26.40 35.10
CA ARG A 821 -15.32 26.24 36.32
C ARG A 821 -14.51 25.79 37.54
N GLY A 822 -13.22 25.49 37.40
CA GLY A 822 -12.35 25.08 38.52
C GLY A 822 -12.63 23.68 39.04
N THR A 823 -13.06 22.74 38.19
CA THR A 823 -13.29 21.35 38.61
C THR A 823 -11.97 20.67 39.00
N GLU A 824 -11.83 20.18 40.25
CA GLU A 824 -10.64 19.46 40.75
C GLU A 824 -10.55 17.99 40.26
N THR A 825 -11.03 17.70 39.06
CA THR A 825 -11.02 16.36 38.47
C THR A 825 -9.76 16.16 37.62
N GLU A 826 -9.21 14.94 37.54
CA GLU A 826 -8.10 14.67 36.60
C GLU A 826 -8.60 14.62 35.15
N HIS A 827 -7.92 15.33 34.24
CA HIS A 827 -8.26 15.38 32.81
C HIS A 827 -7.28 14.51 32.00
N LEU A 828 -7.81 13.51 31.30
CA LEU A 828 -7.03 12.59 30.45
C LEU A 828 -7.39 12.78 28.97
N TRP A 829 -6.40 12.98 28.12
CA TRP A 829 -6.61 13.20 26.69
C TRP A 829 -6.04 12.06 25.86
N VAL A 830 -6.88 11.37 25.07
CA VAL A 830 -6.42 10.27 24.22
C VAL A 830 -5.58 10.82 23.07
N THR A 831 -4.41 10.21 22.82
CA THR A 831 -3.51 10.58 21.71
C THR A 831 -3.23 9.39 20.78
N GLY A 832 -2.81 9.67 19.55
CA GLY A 832 -2.44 8.63 18.57
C GLY A 832 -3.65 7.89 17.98
N THR A 833 -4.84 8.47 18.03
CA THR A 833 -6.08 7.92 17.43
C THR A 833 -6.02 7.82 15.91
N THR A 834 -5.25 8.71 15.28
CA THR A 834 -4.97 8.69 13.83
C THR A 834 -3.48 8.43 13.60
N PRO A 835 -3.08 7.30 12.97
CA PRO A 835 -1.68 7.00 12.71
C PRO A 835 -1.00 8.11 11.88
N GLY A 836 0.20 8.53 12.30
CA GLY A 836 0.97 9.57 11.61
C GLY A 836 0.39 10.99 11.70
N ARG A 837 -0.57 11.26 12.61
CA ARG A 837 -1.05 12.62 12.90
C ARG A 837 -0.73 13.00 14.35
N THR A 838 -0.28 14.24 14.55
CA THR A 838 0.00 14.78 15.88
C THR A 838 -1.29 15.22 16.55
N THR A 839 -1.58 14.70 17.75
CA THR A 839 -2.70 15.17 18.60
C THR A 839 -2.21 16.29 19.52
N HIS A 840 -2.82 17.47 19.44
CA HIS A 840 -2.52 18.57 20.36
C HIS A 840 -3.28 18.39 21.69
N VAL A 841 -2.55 18.13 22.77
CA VAL A 841 -3.13 17.98 24.11
C VAL A 841 -3.37 19.36 24.72
N PRO A 842 -4.61 19.70 25.14
CA PRO A 842 -4.89 20.97 25.80
C PRO A 842 -4.07 21.15 27.11
N PRO A 843 -3.69 22.38 27.47
CA PRO A 843 -3.10 22.66 28.78
C PRO A 843 -4.00 22.16 29.91
N GLY A 844 -3.42 21.54 30.94
CA GLY A 844 -4.16 20.97 32.07
C GLY A 844 -4.61 19.52 31.89
N ALA A 845 -4.50 18.94 30.68
CA ALA A 845 -4.78 17.53 30.44
C ALA A 845 -3.51 16.68 30.33
N ARG A 846 -3.59 15.41 30.76
CA ARG A 846 -2.51 14.42 30.64
C ARG A 846 -2.73 13.54 29.42
N ALA A 847 -1.72 13.42 28.56
CA ALA A 847 -1.75 12.56 27.38
C ALA A 847 -1.89 11.07 27.74
N VAL A 848 -2.75 10.35 27.03
CA VAL A 848 -2.96 8.91 27.17
C VAL A 848 -2.94 8.27 25.78
N PRO A 849 -1.80 7.68 25.35
CA PRO A 849 -1.71 7.05 24.04
C PRO A 849 -2.69 5.89 23.90
N VAL A 850 -3.41 5.83 22.78
CA VAL A 850 -4.30 4.71 22.45
C VAL A 850 -3.55 3.38 22.53
N HIS A 851 -4.23 2.31 22.95
CA HIS A 851 -3.65 0.97 23.18
C HIS A 851 -2.60 0.84 24.30
N SER A 852 -2.22 1.92 24.98
CA SER A 852 -1.39 1.82 26.20
C SER A 852 -2.16 1.18 27.36
N ALA A 853 -1.45 0.65 28.35
CA ALA A 853 -2.07 0.18 29.59
C ALA A 853 -2.92 1.28 30.28
N ALA A 854 -2.44 2.53 30.26
CA ALA A 854 -3.15 3.68 30.81
C ALA A 854 -4.47 3.96 30.08
N TRP A 855 -4.54 3.72 28.76
CA TRP A 855 -5.77 3.88 27.98
C TRP A 855 -6.84 2.85 28.35
N TYR A 856 -6.46 1.58 28.49
CA TYR A 856 -7.38 0.53 28.95
C TYR A 856 -7.88 0.79 30.38
N GLU A 857 -7.00 1.27 31.26
CA GLU A 857 -7.39 1.67 32.61
C GLU A 857 -8.33 2.88 32.60
N ALA A 858 -8.03 3.91 31.81
CA ALA A 858 -8.84 5.11 31.71
C ALA A 858 -10.26 4.79 31.20
N LEU A 859 -10.41 3.98 30.15
CA LEU A 859 -11.73 3.53 29.68
C LEU A 859 -12.50 2.76 30.76
N ALA A 860 -11.81 1.89 31.50
CA ALA A 860 -12.45 1.03 32.51
C ALA A 860 -12.79 1.73 33.83
N ARG A 861 -12.15 2.86 34.14
CA ARG A 861 -12.23 3.50 35.47
C ARG A 861 -12.69 4.95 35.46
N SER A 862 -12.56 5.70 34.36
CA SER A 862 -12.99 7.10 34.34
C SER A 862 -14.49 7.19 34.56
N ARG A 863 -14.91 7.97 35.55
CA ARG A 863 -16.34 8.20 35.83
C ARG A 863 -17.02 8.94 34.67
N ARG A 864 -16.28 9.77 33.94
CA ARG A 864 -16.77 10.60 32.83
C ARG A 864 -15.93 10.35 31.58
N ILE A 865 -16.60 10.15 30.45
CA ILE A 865 -15.97 10.00 29.14
C ILE A 865 -16.68 10.95 28.18
N VAL A 866 -15.92 11.81 27.49
CA VAL A 866 -16.42 12.74 26.46
C VAL A 866 -15.75 12.38 25.14
N THR A 867 -16.55 12.11 24.11
CA THR A 867 -16.02 11.69 22.80
C THR A 867 -16.87 12.19 21.65
N ASP A 868 -16.24 12.48 20.51
CA ASP A 868 -16.88 12.79 19.22
C ASP A 868 -16.73 11.66 18.19
N GLU A 869 -16.02 10.59 18.58
CA GLU A 869 -15.72 9.40 17.79
C GLU A 869 -16.42 8.16 18.37
N GLN A 870 -16.38 7.07 17.61
CA GLN A 870 -16.90 5.79 18.06
C GLN A 870 -15.92 5.12 19.04
N LEU A 871 -16.35 4.90 20.30
CA LEU A 871 -15.61 4.06 21.25
C LEU A 871 -15.49 2.62 20.73
N PRO A 872 -14.43 1.86 21.09
CA PRO A 872 -14.20 0.50 20.58
C PRO A 872 -15.40 -0.43 20.70
N ALA A 873 -15.64 -1.32 19.72
CA ALA A 873 -16.79 -2.23 19.70
C ALA A 873 -16.87 -3.19 20.90
N TRP A 874 -15.75 -3.41 21.60
CA TRP A 874 -15.69 -4.28 22.77
C TRP A 874 -15.88 -3.52 24.09
N PHE A 875 -16.02 -2.20 24.06
CA PHE A 875 -16.20 -1.39 25.27
C PHE A 875 -17.61 -1.60 25.83
N GLU A 876 -17.71 -1.95 27.11
CA GLU A 876 -18.97 -1.96 27.85
C GLU A 876 -18.92 -0.93 28.99
N ARG A 877 -19.88 0.00 28.98
CA ARG A 877 -19.99 1.04 30.02
C ARG A 877 -20.36 0.38 31.37
N ARG A 878 -19.62 0.69 32.43
CA ARG A 878 -19.95 0.24 33.80
C ARG A 878 -21.07 1.08 34.41
N PRO A 879 -21.87 0.51 35.33
CA PRO A 879 -22.72 1.31 36.21
C PRO A 879 -21.89 2.39 36.92
N GLY A 880 -22.40 3.63 36.91
CA GLY A 880 -21.74 4.81 37.46
C GLY A 880 -20.78 5.54 36.50
N GLN A 881 -20.53 5.03 35.29
CA GLN A 881 -19.85 5.80 34.23
C GLN A 881 -20.86 6.61 33.41
N CYS A 882 -20.48 7.84 33.05
CA CYS A 882 -21.20 8.67 32.09
C CYS A 882 -20.38 8.81 30.79
N VAL A 883 -21.00 8.45 29.67
CA VAL A 883 -20.39 8.59 28.33
C VAL A 883 -21.20 9.61 27.54
N VAL A 884 -20.59 10.75 27.26
CA VAL A 884 -21.14 11.82 26.41
C VAL A 884 -20.58 11.64 25.01
N GLN A 885 -21.46 11.35 24.06
CA GLN A 885 -21.13 11.37 22.64
C GLN A 885 -21.49 12.75 22.08
N THR A 886 -20.50 13.60 21.78
CA THR A 886 -20.75 14.95 21.28
C THR A 886 -21.10 14.98 19.79
N TRP A 887 -20.81 13.88 19.07
CA TRP A 887 -20.77 13.89 17.60
C TRP A 887 -19.83 15.00 17.08
N HIS A 888 -19.87 15.28 15.78
CA HIS A 888 -18.93 16.17 15.09
C HIS A 888 -19.64 17.07 14.05
N GLY A 889 -20.76 17.68 14.46
CA GLY A 889 -21.49 18.67 13.65
C GLY A 889 -22.70 18.13 12.89
N THR A 890 -23.44 19.03 12.24
CA THR A 890 -24.67 18.70 11.50
C THR A 890 -24.32 17.91 10.21
N PRO A 891 -24.93 16.74 9.98
CA PRO A 891 -24.57 15.88 8.85
C PRO A 891 -25.23 16.34 7.54
N LEU A 892 -24.43 16.63 6.50
CA LEU A 892 -24.91 16.79 5.13
C LEU A 892 -24.96 15.45 4.38
N GLY A 893 -23.82 14.77 4.28
CA GLY A 893 -23.73 13.45 3.66
C GLY A 893 -24.37 12.36 4.52
N ARG A 894 -24.94 11.33 3.90
CA ARG A 894 -25.48 10.17 4.63
C ARG A 894 -24.40 9.52 5.49
N PHE A 895 -24.78 8.93 6.61
CA PHE A 895 -23.84 8.35 7.58
C PHE A 895 -24.53 7.23 8.37
N GLY A 896 -23.73 6.45 9.09
CA GLY A 896 -24.23 5.33 9.89
C GLY A 896 -25.08 4.37 9.06
N THR A 897 -26.18 3.86 9.62
CA THR A 897 -27.09 2.93 8.93
C THR A 897 -27.75 3.53 7.68
N GLY A 898 -27.70 4.85 7.48
CA GLY A 898 -28.13 5.50 6.23
C GLY A 898 -27.23 5.21 5.03
N LEU A 899 -26.06 4.59 5.24
CA LEU A 899 -25.15 4.14 4.18
C LEU A 899 -25.47 2.74 3.66
N THR A 900 -26.41 2.00 4.25
CA THR A 900 -26.66 0.57 3.95
C THR A 900 -26.82 0.27 2.45
N ASP A 901 -27.39 1.19 1.69
CA ASP A 901 -27.68 0.98 0.27
C ASP A 901 -26.63 1.62 -0.67
N THR A 902 -25.50 2.11 -0.13
CA THR A 902 -24.42 2.71 -0.94
C THR A 902 -23.37 1.68 -1.33
N LEU A 903 -22.67 1.92 -2.44
CA LEU A 903 -21.65 1.01 -2.97
C LEU A 903 -20.48 0.77 -2.00
N TYR A 904 -20.20 1.73 -1.12
CA TYR A 904 -19.05 1.74 -0.21
C TYR A 904 -19.41 1.42 1.25
N ALA A 905 -20.62 0.89 1.49
CA ALA A 905 -21.09 0.55 2.82
C ALA A 905 -20.25 -0.56 3.49
N ASP A 906 -19.74 -0.29 4.70
CA ASP A 906 -19.16 -1.34 5.55
C ASP A 906 -20.24 -1.93 6.47
N HIS A 907 -21.02 -2.86 5.95
CA HIS A 907 -22.12 -3.49 6.70
C HIS A 907 -21.66 -4.16 8.00
N GLN A 908 -20.40 -4.56 8.12
CA GLN A 908 -19.87 -5.12 9.37
C GLN A 908 -19.68 -4.02 10.41
N HIS A 909 -19.11 -2.88 10.03
CA HIS A 909 -19.05 -1.71 10.90
C HIS A 909 -20.46 -1.24 11.30
N LEU A 910 -21.37 -1.13 10.33
CA LEU A 910 -22.76 -0.70 10.57
C LEU A 910 -23.48 -1.62 11.57
N ALA A 911 -23.27 -2.93 11.49
CA ALA A 911 -23.84 -3.89 12.44
C ALA A 911 -23.37 -3.67 13.89
N THR A 912 -22.23 -3.01 14.11
CA THR A 912 -21.74 -2.69 15.47
C THR A 912 -22.37 -1.43 16.07
N LEU A 913 -23.02 -0.58 15.26
CA LEU A 913 -23.47 0.74 15.71
C LEU A 913 -24.48 0.66 16.85
N ALA A 914 -25.46 -0.23 16.78
CA ALA A 914 -26.47 -0.42 17.83
C ALA A 914 -25.84 -0.83 19.18
N HIS A 915 -24.81 -1.69 19.15
CA HIS A 915 -24.10 -2.07 20.36
C HIS A 915 -23.26 -0.92 20.93
N ARG A 916 -22.54 -0.18 20.06
CA ARG A 916 -21.70 0.95 20.46
C ARG A 916 -22.53 2.10 21.02
N SER A 917 -23.64 2.44 20.36
CA SER A 917 -24.51 3.54 20.77
C SER A 917 -25.23 3.25 22.08
N ALA A 918 -25.53 1.98 22.37
CA ALA A 918 -26.05 1.57 23.67
C ALA A 918 -25.10 1.84 24.85
N GLN A 919 -23.80 2.08 24.57
CA GLN A 919 -22.83 2.44 25.60
C GLN A 919 -22.84 3.94 25.94
N TRP A 920 -23.56 4.76 25.19
CA TRP A 920 -23.64 6.20 25.44
C TRP A 920 -24.69 6.50 26.51
N SER A 921 -24.33 7.36 27.46
CA SER A 921 -25.30 7.94 28.39
C SER A 921 -26.16 8.98 27.73
N VAL A 922 -25.54 9.83 26.91
CA VAL A 922 -26.19 10.93 26.23
C VAL A 922 -25.51 11.19 24.88
N LEU A 923 -26.32 11.52 23.88
CA LEU A 923 -25.88 11.98 22.57
C LEU A 923 -26.18 13.48 22.44
N VAL A 924 -25.18 14.29 22.18
CA VAL A 924 -25.36 15.73 21.91
C VAL A 924 -25.82 15.91 20.47
N SER A 925 -26.83 16.75 20.27
CA SER A 925 -27.32 17.12 18.95
C SER A 925 -27.00 18.59 18.65
N PRO A 926 -26.40 18.89 17.49
CA PRO A 926 -26.05 20.26 17.09
C PRO A 926 -27.28 21.08 16.68
N SER A 927 -28.37 20.45 16.23
CA SER A 927 -29.59 21.15 15.80
C SER A 927 -30.81 20.25 15.92
N ARG A 928 -32.01 20.84 15.93
CA ARG A 928 -33.26 20.07 15.89
C ARG A 928 -33.43 19.28 14.60
N PHE A 929 -32.86 19.79 13.51
CA PHE A 929 -32.77 19.07 12.23
C PHE A 929 -31.91 17.79 12.35
N ALA A 930 -30.76 17.86 13.02
CA ALA A 930 -29.85 16.74 13.17
C ALA A 930 -30.40 15.64 14.10
N THR A 931 -31.16 15.99 15.14
CA THR A 931 -31.69 15.06 16.16
C THR A 931 -32.31 13.77 15.57
N PRO A 932 -33.33 13.83 14.68
CA PRO A 932 -33.95 12.63 14.13
C PRO A 932 -33.00 11.83 13.21
N LEU A 933 -32.06 12.49 12.53
CA LEU A 933 -31.06 11.83 11.69
C LEU A 933 -30.07 11.04 12.55
N LEU A 934 -29.51 11.68 13.58
CA LEU A 934 -28.56 11.06 14.50
C LEU A 934 -29.17 9.85 15.21
N ARG A 935 -30.41 9.95 15.72
CA ARG A 935 -31.10 8.82 16.38
C ARG A 935 -31.23 7.61 15.45
N ARG A 936 -31.66 7.82 14.21
CA ARG A 936 -31.86 6.73 13.23
C ARG A 936 -30.53 6.15 12.75
N SER A 937 -29.64 7.01 12.25
CA SER A 937 -28.40 6.59 11.59
C SER A 937 -27.38 5.97 12.56
N LEU A 938 -27.37 6.39 13.83
CA LEU A 938 -26.51 5.81 14.87
C LEU A 938 -27.20 4.70 15.67
N ALA A 939 -28.44 4.35 15.32
CA ALA A 939 -29.27 3.38 16.03
C ALA A 939 -29.33 3.67 17.54
N TYR A 940 -29.51 4.94 17.92
CA TYR A 940 -29.48 5.38 19.32
C TYR A 940 -30.88 5.65 19.86
N GLY A 941 -31.27 4.88 20.88
CA GLY A 941 -32.57 4.99 21.54
C GLY A 941 -32.58 5.82 22.84
N GLY A 942 -31.42 6.28 23.32
CA GLY A 942 -31.29 6.92 24.64
C GLY A 942 -31.59 8.42 24.67
N GLU A 943 -31.02 9.08 25.68
CA GLU A 943 -31.15 10.52 25.94
C GLU A 943 -30.38 11.34 24.89
N VAL A 944 -31.06 12.26 24.22
CA VAL A 944 -30.42 13.22 23.31
C VAL A 944 -30.47 14.59 23.98
N LEU A 945 -29.30 15.23 24.08
CA LEU A 945 -29.17 16.59 24.58
C LEU A 945 -29.07 17.53 23.37
N GLU A 946 -30.16 18.24 23.08
CA GLU A 946 -30.21 19.33 22.10
C GLU A 946 -29.51 20.56 22.67
N ALA A 947 -28.17 20.51 22.74
CA ALA A 947 -27.35 21.57 23.30
C ALA A 947 -26.71 22.47 22.25
N GLY A 948 -26.80 22.21 20.95
CA GLY A 948 -25.91 22.83 19.98
C GLY A 948 -24.53 22.16 19.99
N SER A 949 -23.61 22.69 19.20
CA SER A 949 -22.25 22.19 19.00
C SER A 949 -21.28 22.89 19.95
N PRO A 950 -20.67 22.20 20.94
CA PRO A 950 -19.67 22.82 21.83
C PRO A 950 -18.49 23.45 21.10
N ALA A 951 -18.11 22.90 19.93
CA ALA A 951 -17.05 23.45 19.09
C ALA A 951 -17.34 24.89 18.62
N ASP A 952 -18.61 25.23 18.43
CA ASP A 952 -19.05 26.48 17.81
C ASP A 952 -19.24 27.62 18.80
N ASP A 953 -19.12 27.36 20.11
CA ASP A 953 -19.24 28.38 21.15
C ASP A 953 -18.29 29.57 20.91
N VAL A 954 -17.09 29.31 20.35
CA VAL A 954 -16.11 30.35 20.01
C VAL A 954 -16.57 31.31 18.90
N LEU A 955 -17.49 30.88 18.02
CA LEU A 955 -18.04 31.71 16.94
C LEU A 955 -19.07 32.72 17.48
N CYS A 956 -19.69 32.39 18.61
CA CYS A 956 -20.71 33.18 19.30
C CYS A 956 -20.15 33.96 20.51
N ALA A 957 -18.88 33.76 20.87
CA ALA A 957 -18.27 34.35 22.05
C ALA A 957 -18.17 35.89 21.96
N PRO A 958 -18.38 36.64 23.06
CA PRO A 958 -18.25 38.09 23.07
C PRO A 958 -16.85 38.61 22.71
N ASP A 959 -15.81 37.83 22.96
CA ASP A 959 -14.40 38.15 22.72
C ASP A 959 -13.83 37.48 21.46
N ARG A 960 -14.70 37.01 20.55
CA ARG A 960 -14.31 36.33 19.31
C ARG A 960 -13.35 37.13 18.43
N ASP A 961 -13.44 38.45 18.41
CA ASP A 961 -12.53 39.28 17.60
C ASP A 961 -11.07 39.17 18.10
N LYS A 962 -10.88 39.10 19.42
CA LYS A 962 -9.56 38.87 20.03
C LYS A 962 -9.02 37.48 19.71
N ALA A 963 -9.89 36.46 19.72
CA ALA A 963 -9.51 35.11 19.33
C ALA A 963 -9.12 35.06 17.84
N ALA A 964 -9.84 35.78 16.97
CA ALA A 964 -9.55 35.88 15.55
C ALA A 964 -8.17 36.52 15.29
N GLU A 965 -7.85 37.61 16.00
CA GLU A 965 -6.54 38.28 15.92
C GLU A 965 -5.39 37.34 16.33
N GLU A 966 -5.55 36.58 17.41
CA GLU A 966 -4.53 35.62 17.86
C GLU A 966 -4.29 34.52 16.83
N ILE A 967 -5.35 34.01 16.20
CA ILE A 967 -5.26 32.96 15.18
C ILE A 967 -4.59 33.51 13.92
N ARG A 968 -4.97 34.71 13.45
CA ARG A 968 -4.31 35.37 12.31
C ARG A 968 -2.82 35.55 12.57
N ARG A 969 -2.45 36.01 13.77
CA ARG A 969 -1.05 36.18 14.17
C ARG A 969 -0.29 34.85 14.21
N THR A 970 -0.90 33.80 14.77
CA THR A 970 -0.30 32.47 14.88
C THR A 970 -0.07 31.82 13.50
N LEU A 971 -0.99 32.04 12.56
CA LEU A 971 -0.90 31.51 11.19
C LEU A 971 -0.08 32.42 10.25
N GLY A 972 0.37 33.59 10.70
CA GLY A 972 1.11 34.55 9.87
C GLY A 972 0.27 35.17 8.75
N VAL A 973 -1.05 35.29 8.95
CA VAL A 973 -1.96 35.93 8.00
C VAL A 973 -1.84 37.46 8.15
N PRO A 974 -1.53 38.22 7.08
CA PRO A 974 -1.46 39.68 7.15
C PRO A 974 -2.80 40.31 7.55
N GLU A 975 -2.75 41.44 8.27
CA GLU A 975 -3.95 42.10 8.81
C GLU A 975 -4.89 42.61 7.71
N ASP A 976 -4.34 43.08 6.60
CA ASP A 976 -5.05 43.64 5.45
C ASP A 976 -5.52 42.58 4.43
N HIS A 977 -5.13 41.31 4.61
CA HIS A 977 -5.51 40.24 3.71
C HIS A 977 -6.95 39.76 3.96
N ARG A 978 -7.67 39.53 2.84
CA ARG A 978 -8.90 38.75 2.82
C ARG A 978 -8.59 37.25 2.88
N VAL A 979 -9.29 36.54 3.75
CA VAL A 979 -9.05 35.12 4.02
C VAL A 979 -10.12 34.27 3.33
N VAL A 980 -9.69 33.45 2.37
CA VAL A 980 -10.50 32.42 1.73
C VAL A 980 -10.19 31.09 2.40
N LEU A 981 -11.15 30.44 3.04
CA LEU A 981 -10.96 29.09 3.58
C LEU A 981 -11.50 28.06 2.58
N TYR A 982 -10.61 27.25 1.99
CA TYR A 982 -10.99 26.09 1.19
C TYR A 982 -10.96 24.81 2.06
N ALA A 983 -12.12 24.20 2.28
CA ALA A 983 -12.27 23.03 3.14
C ALA A 983 -13.19 21.96 2.52
N PRO A 984 -12.69 21.14 1.58
CA PRO A 984 -13.47 20.09 0.94
C PRO A 984 -13.61 18.82 1.82
N THR A 985 -14.65 18.04 1.55
CA THR A 985 -14.90 16.74 2.18
C THR A 985 -14.07 15.61 1.55
N TYR A 986 -14.07 14.44 2.16
CA TYR A 986 -13.45 13.24 1.59
C TYR A 986 -14.44 12.46 0.70
N ARG A 987 -13.89 11.65 -0.22
CA ARG A 987 -14.68 10.78 -1.10
C ARG A 987 -14.42 9.31 -0.78
N ASP A 988 -15.48 8.54 -0.58
CA ASP A 988 -15.34 7.12 -0.20
C ASP A 988 -14.62 6.29 -1.26
N HIS A 989 -14.76 6.69 -2.52
CA HIS A 989 -14.12 6.03 -3.66
C HIS A 989 -12.60 6.30 -3.77
N LEU A 990 -12.11 7.38 -3.15
CA LEU A 990 -10.69 7.73 -3.08
C LEU A 990 -9.96 7.05 -1.91
N ALA A 991 -10.61 6.14 -1.19
CA ALA A 991 -9.99 5.40 -0.10
C ALA A 991 -8.74 4.66 -0.60
N HIS A 992 -7.61 4.83 0.09
CA HIS A 992 -6.52 3.90 -0.09
C HIS A 992 -7.02 2.50 0.27
N PRO A 993 -6.69 1.46 -0.53
CA PRO A 993 -7.00 0.09 -0.13
C PRO A 993 -6.42 -0.15 1.27
N PRO A 994 -7.11 -0.90 2.15
CA PRO A 994 -6.63 -1.19 3.49
C PRO A 994 -5.18 -1.63 3.37
N SER A 995 -4.28 -0.83 3.94
CA SER A 995 -2.87 -0.97 3.59
C SER A 995 -2.45 -2.39 3.97
N ALA A 996 -1.87 -3.12 3.01
CA ALA A 996 -1.15 -4.35 3.32
C ALA A 996 0.17 -4.06 4.07
N SER A 997 0.45 -2.77 4.38
CA SER A 997 1.54 -2.40 5.26
C SER A 997 1.36 -3.14 6.56
N ARG A 998 2.45 -3.78 6.98
CA ARG A 998 2.48 -4.48 8.24
C ARG A 998 2.19 -3.51 9.39
N ASP A 999 2.54 -2.25 9.28
CA ASP A 999 2.48 -1.31 10.41
C ASP A 999 1.09 -0.69 10.65
N ALA A 1000 0.05 -1.08 9.90
CA ALA A 1000 -1.31 -0.59 10.16
C ALA A 1000 -1.85 -1.14 11.50
N PRO A 1001 -2.20 -0.28 12.47
CA PRO A 1001 -2.57 -0.72 13.83
C PRO A 1001 -3.93 -1.43 13.88
N ASP A 1002 -4.77 -1.26 12.87
CA ASP A 1002 -6.06 -1.94 12.67
C ASP A 1002 -6.26 -2.26 11.18
N ARG A 1003 -6.36 -3.56 10.85
CA ARG A 1003 -6.61 -4.04 9.48
C ARG A 1003 -8.08 -3.98 9.07
N THR A 1004 -8.96 -3.64 10.01
CA THR A 1004 -10.40 -3.55 9.80
C THR A 1004 -10.85 -2.13 9.46
N ALA A 1005 -10.06 -1.11 9.79
CA ALA A 1005 -10.35 0.28 9.45
C ALA A 1005 -10.01 0.58 7.97
N PRO A 1006 -10.82 1.40 7.28
CA PRO A 1006 -10.45 1.94 5.97
C PRO A 1006 -9.11 2.68 6.05
N GLY A 1007 -8.27 2.56 5.03
CA GLY A 1007 -7.09 3.40 4.90
C GLY A 1007 -7.47 4.90 4.79
N PRO A 1008 -6.50 5.82 4.89
CA PRO A 1008 -6.79 7.22 4.62
C PRO A 1008 -7.30 7.40 3.18
N TYR A 1009 -8.03 8.48 2.92
CA TYR A 1009 -8.49 8.84 1.58
C TYR A 1009 -7.42 9.67 0.87
N ARG A 1010 -7.32 9.55 -0.45
CA ARG A 1010 -6.41 10.38 -1.26
C ARG A 1010 -6.90 11.82 -1.31
N TRP A 1011 -5.96 12.76 -1.31
CA TRP A 1011 -6.22 14.16 -1.68
C TRP A 1011 -6.58 14.26 -3.16
N ASP A 1012 -7.66 15.00 -3.44
CA ASP A 1012 -8.13 15.29 -4.79
C ASP A 1012 -7.97 16.80 -5.06
N PRO A 1013 -7.04 17.21 -5.95
CA PRO A 1013 -6.78 18.61 -6.25
C PRO A 1013 -7.77 19.17 -7.29
N ALA A 1014 -9.06 18.82 -7.22
CA ALA A 1014 -10.07 19.25 -8.20
C ALA A 1014 -10.17 20.78 -8.37
N LEU A 1015 -9.83 21.54 -7.32
CA LEU A 1015 -9.67 23.00 -7.39
C LEU A 1015 -8.18 23.34 -7.61
N ASP A 1016 -7.85 24.04 -8.70
CA ASP A 1016 -6.48 24.48 -8.99
C ASP A 1016 -6.12 25.66 -8.08
N LEU A 1017 -5.57 25.33 -6.91
CA LEU A 1017 -5.18 26.30 -5.88
C LEU A 1017 -4.15 27.33 -6.38
N PRO A 1018 -3.07 26.95 -7.10
CA PRO A 1018 -2.18 27.93 -7.72
C PRO A 1018 -2.88 28.89 -8.70
N ALA A 1019 -3.79 28.39 -9.55
CA ALA A 1019 -4.54 29.26 -10.47
C ALA A 1019 -5.48 30.20 -9.72
N LEU A 1020 -6.17 29.70 -8.70
CA LEU A 1020 -7.05 30.50 -7.86
C LEU A 1020 -6.29 31.64 -7.15
N ALA A 1021 -5.18 31.31 -6.48
CA ALA A 1021 -4.37 32.30 -5.77
C ALA A 1021 -3.82 33.39 -6.71
N ARG A 1022 -3.37 33.01 -7.92
CA ARG A 1022 -2.94 33.98 -8.94
C ARG A 1022 -4.07 34.90 -9.39
N SER A 1023 -5.29 34.37 -9.54
CA SER A 1023 -6.47 35.13 -9.95
C SER A 1023 -6.90 36.15 -8.89
N LEU A 1024 -6.79 35.81 -7.61
CA LEU A 1024 -7.16 36.69 -6.49
C LEU A 1024 -6.16 37.83 -6.23
N GLY A 1025 -4.89 37.65 -6.59
CA GLY A 1025 -3.86 38.67 -6.45
C GLY A 1025 -3.35 38.90 -5.00
N PRO A 1026 -2.43 39.86 -4.78
CA PRO A 1026 -1.59 39.96 -3.59
C PRO A 1026 -2.26 40.44 -2.29
N GLY A 1027 -3.59 40.54 -2.21
CA GLY A 1027 -4.34 40.92 -0.99
C GLY A 1027 -5.19 39.80 -0.41
N HIS A 1028 -4.98 38.56 -0.85
CA HIS A 1028 -5.75 37.39 -0.43
C HIS A 1028 -4.82 36.32 0.15
N THR A 1029 -5.34 35.60 1.14
CA THR A 1029 -4.74 34.39 1.68
C THR A 1029 -5.73 33.24 1.56
N VAL A 1030 -5.37 32.20 0.81
CA VAL A 1030 -6.14 30.97 0.66
C VAL A 1030 -5.65 29.95 1.69
N LEU A 1031 -6.44 29.75 2.74
CA LEU A 1031 -6.22 28.70 3.73
C LEU A 1031 -6.81 27.40 3.21
N VAL A 1032 -6.04 26.33 3.19
CA VAL A 1032 -6.49 25.02 2.72
C VAL A 1032 -6.53 24.04 3.88
N ARG A 1033 -7.73 23.53 4.20
CA ARG A 1033 -7.95 22.53 5.25
C ARG A 1033 -8.42 21.22 4.65
N ARG A 1034 -7.54 20.22 4.61
CA ARG A 1034 -7.92 18.85 4.29
C ARG A 1034 -8.79 18.27 5.38
N HIS A 1035 -9.75 17.44 4.98
CA HIS A 1035 -10.46 16.62 5.94
C HIS A 1035 -9.46 15.69 6.70
N PRO A 1036 -9.59 15.46 8.02
CA PRO A 1036 -8.60 14.70 8.80
C PRO A 1036 -8.35 13.26 8.32
N ARG A 1037 -9.33 12.67 7.63
CA ARG A 1037 -9.23 11.32 7.02
C ARG A 1037 -8.51 11.32 5.67
N VAL A 1038 -8.18 12.49 5.11
CA VAL A 1038 -7.51 12.64 3.81
C VAL A 1038 -6.00 12.77 4.02
N ALA A 1039 -5.24 12.08 3.18
CA ALA A 1039 -3.79 12.04 3.17
C ALA A 1039 -3.27 12.52 1.79
N GLY A 1040 -2.02 12.97 1.75
CA GLY A 1040 -1.40 13.63 0.60
C GLY A 1040 -0.76 14.95 1.00
N SER A 1041 -0.33 15.74 0.02
CA SER A 1041 0.21 17.08 0.27
C SER A 1041 -0.50 18.11 -0.58
N ILE A 1042 -0.65 19.31 -0.04
CA ILE A 1042 -1.16 20.47 -0.74
C ILE A 1042 0.03 21.18 -1.39
N ALA A 1043 -0.17 21.67 -2.61
CA ALA A 1043 0.81 22.52 -3.26
C ALA A 1043 0.85 23.88 -2.54
N GLU A 1044 1.94 24.14 -1.83
CA GLU A 1044 2.20 25.44 -1.22
C GLU A 1044 2.71 26.43 -2.27
N GLY A 1045 2.38 27.71 -2.09
CA GLY A 1045 2.79 28.78 -2.99
C GLY A 1045 2.42 30.16 -2.42
N PRO A 1046 2.83 31.25 -3.08
CA PRO A 1046 2.47 32.60 -2.65
C PRO A 1046 0.95 32.76 -2.48
N GLY A 1047 0.51 33.17 -1.29
CA GLY A 1047 -0.90 33.35 -0.97
C GLY A 1047 -1.67 32.06 -0.62
N ILE A 1048 -1.01 30.90 -0.51
CA ILE A 1048 -1.64 29.61 -0.14
C ILE A 1048 -1.01 29.08 1.15
N LEU A 1049 -1.82 28.68 2.12
CA LEU A 1049 -1.36 28.12 3.39
C LEU A 1049 -2.08 26.79 3.71
N ASP A 1050 -1.32 25.70 3.89
CA ASP A 1050 -1.87 24.43 4.41
C ASP A 1050 -2.13 24.55 5.91
N VAL A 1051 -3.41 24.57 6.30
CA VAL A 1051 -3.86 24.63 7.70
C VAL A 1051 -4.48 23.31 8.17
N SER A 1052 -4.23 22.21 7.45
CA SER A 1052 -4.75 20.87 7.78
C SER A 1052 -4.22 20.34 9.12
N GLY A 1053 -3.06 20.83 9.57
CA GLY A 1053 -2.49 20.52 10.89
C GLY A 1053 -3.06 21.35 12.05
N HIS A 1054 -3.92 22.33 11.79
CA HIS A 1054 -4.47 23.19 12.84
C HIS A 1054 -5.43 22.39 13.77
N PRO A 1055 -5.28 22.49 15.12
CA PRO A 1055 -5.96 21.62 16.09
C PRO A 1055 -7.50 21.58 16.03
N GLY A 1056 -8.11 22.58 15.41
CA GLY A 1056 -9.57 22.74 15.31
C GLY A 1056 -10.02 23.55 14.10
N ALA A 1057 -11.26 23.34 13.65
CA ALA A 1057 -11.84 24.05 12.51
C ALA A 1057 -12.47 25.39 12.92
N ALA A 1058 -13.10 25.47 14.10
CA ALA A 1058 -13.85 26.65 14.53
C ALA A 1058 -13.01 27.95 14.50
N GLY A 1059 -11.75 27.89 14.94
CA GLY A 1059 -10.84 29.02 14.86
C GLY A 1059 -10.53 29.48 13.42
N LEU A 1060 -10.47 28.54 12.47
CA LEU A 1060 -10.26 28.87 11.06
C LEU A 1060 -11.52 29.49 10.43
N LEU A 1061 -12.70 29.00 10.83
CA LEU A 1061 -13.98 29.59 10.44
C LEU A 1061 -14.09 31.04 10.90
N LEU A 1062 -13.64 31.32 12.13
CA LEU A 1062 -13.71 32.64 12.73
C LEU A 1062 -12.91 33.70 11.96
N ILE A 1063 -11.76 33.34 11.38
CA ILE A 1063 -10.92 34.28 10.63
C ILE A 1063 -11.23 34.37 9.14
N ALA A 1064 -12.02 33.44 8.60
CA ALA A 1064 -12.33 33.35 7.18
C ALA A 1064 -13.41 34.36 6.76
N ASP A 1065 -13.13 35.13 5.71
CA ASP A 1065 -14.07 36.09 5.12
C ASP A 1065 -15.08 35.40 4.19
N VAL A 1066 -14.71 34.23 3.66
CA VAL A 1066 -15.54 33.38 2.80
C VAL A 1066 -15.11 31.92 2.95
N LEU A 1067 -16.09 31.02 3.02
CA LEU A 1067 -15.87 29.58 2.97
C LEU A 1067 -16.08 29.08 1.54
N VAL A 1068 -15.07 28.42 0.98
CA VAL A 1068 -15.18 27.60 -0.22
C VAL A 1068 -15.18 26.14 0.22
N THR A 1069 -16.26 25.42 -0.02
CA THR A 1069 -16.38 24.01 0.37
C THR A 1069 -17.16 23.24 -0.70
N ASP A 1070 -17.51 21.99 -0.45
CA ASP A 1070 -18.27 21.13 -1.35
C ASP A 1070 -19.48 20.56 -0.60
N TYR A 1071 -19.37 19.34 -0.08
CA TYR A 1071 -20.38 18.63 0.69
C TYR A 1071 -19.97 18.45 2.16
N ALA A 1072 -19.11 19.33 2.68
CA ALA A 1072 -18.68 19.28 4.07
C ALA A 1072 -19.76 19.81 5.02
N GLY A 1073 -19.95 19.14 6.16
CA GLY A 1073 -20.84 19.62 7.23
C GLY A 1073 -20.42 20.96 7.83
N LEU A 1074 -19.17 21.39 7.60
CA LEU A 1074 -18.62 22.66 8.07
C LEU A 1074 -19.42 23.89 7.62
N MET A 1075 -20.24 23.77 6.57
CA MET A 1075 -21.15 24.83 6.13
C MET A 1075 -22.20 25.20 7.20
N PHE A 1076 -22.63 24.24 8.02
CA PHE A 1076 -23.60 24.50 9.09
C PHE A 1076 -22.96 25.36 10.19
N ASP A 1077 -21.74 25.02 10.57
CA ASP A 1077 -20.96 25.73 11.59
C ASP A 1077 -20.60 27.15 11.09
N PHE A 1078 -20.15 27.28 9.84
CA PHE A 1078 -19.81 28.58 9.25
C PHE A 1078 -21.01 29.51 9.09
N ALA A 1079 -22.24 28.97 9.04
CA ALA A 1079 -23.46 29.77 8.89
C ALA A 1079 -23.61 30.79 10.03
N LEU A 1080 -23.11 30.46 11.23
CA LEU A 1080 -23.11 31.30 12.42
C LEU A 1080 -22.34 32.61 12.25
N THR A 1081 -21.37 32.65 11.33
CA THR A 1081 -20.55 33.84 11.07
C THR A 1081 -21.30 34.94 10.32
N GLY A 1082 -22.38 34.60 9.61
CA GLY A 1082 -23.08 35.51 8.68
C GLY A 1082 -22.30 35.85 7.41
N ARG A 1083 -21.22 35.11 7.09
CA ARG A 1083 -20.33 35.40 5.96
C ARG A 1083 -20.61 34.51 4.75
N PRO A 1084 -20.30 34.96 3.52
CA PRO A 1084 -20.67 34.23 2.30
C PRO A 1084 -20.03 32.84 2.18
N MET A 1085 -20.73 31.91 1.52
CA MET A 1085 -20.24 30.56 1.21
C MET A 1085 -20.31 30.29 -0.30
N LEU A 1086 -19.33 29.56 -0.83
CA LEU A 1086 -19.28 29.09 -2.22
C LEU A 1086 -19.10 27.57 -2.24
N PHE A 1087 -19.82 26.86 -3.11
CA PHE A 1087 -19.80 25.41 -3.17
C PHE A 1087 -19.16 24.90 -4.47
N HIS A 1088 -17.96 24.36 -4.38
CA HIS A 1088 -17.24 23.75 -5.50
C HIS A 1088 -17.64 22.27 -5.68
N THR A 1089 -18.68 22.04 -6.47
CA THR A 1089 -19.39 20.76 -6.63
C THR A 1089 -19.11 20.10 -7.98
N TYR A 1090 -17.84 19.87 -8.27
CA TYR A 1090 -17.37 19.31 -9.55
C TYR A 1090 -17.87 17.88 -9.83
N ASP A 1091 -18.23 17.12 -8.79
CA ASP A 1091 -18.61 15.71 -8.82
C ASP A 1091 -20.04 15.45 -8.27
N LEU A 1092 -20.93 16.45 -8.32
CA LEU A 1092 -22.22 16.44 -7.61
C LEU A 1092 -23.07 15.18 -7.88
N GLU A 1093 -23.32 14.88 -9.16
CA GLU A 1093 -24.15 13.73 -9.54
C GLU A 1093 -23.52 12.41 -9.06
N HIS A 1094 -22.21 12.27 -9.23
CA HIS A 1094 -21.49 11.07 -8.79
C HIS A 1094 -21.53 10.93 -7.25
N TYR A 1095 -21.33 12.02 -6.51
CA TYR A 1095 -21.36 12.01 -5.05
C TYR A 1095 -22.75 11.64 -4.52
N ARG A 1096 -23.80 12.25 -5.10
CA ARG A 1096 -25.20 12.06 -4.71
C ARG A 1096 -25.68 10.64 -5.00
N ASP A 1097 -25.42 10.15 -6.20
CA ASP A 1097 -26.08 8.95 -6.74
C ASP A 1097 -25.25 7.68 -6.57
N THR A 1098 -23.93 7.80 -6.41
CA THR A 1098 -23.01 6.64 -6.35
C THR A 1098 -22.20 6.55 -5.06
N VAL A 1099 -21.61 7.67 -4.61
CA VAL A 1099 -20.65 7.63 -3.50
C VAL A 1099 -21.37 7.54 -2.16
N ARG A 1100 -22.28 8.47 -1.88
CA ARG A 1100 -22.80 8.64 -0.51
C ARG A 1100 -24.23 9.15 -0.40
N GLY A 1101 -24.60 10.14 -1.21
CA GLY A 1101 -25.90 10.82 -1.08
C GLY A 1101 -25.99 11.78 0.10
N PHE A 1102 -27.11 12.51 0.17
CA PHE A 1102 -27.36 13.57 1.15
C PHE A 1102 -28.50 13.24 2.13
N CYS A 1103 -28.49 13.92 3.28
CA CYS A 1103 -29.54 13.93 4.31
C CYS A 1103 -30.63 14.99 4.05
N LEU A 1104 -30.38 15.93 3.14
CA LEU A 1104 -31.31 16.97 2.69
C LEU A 1104 -31.13 17.20 1.18
N ASP A 1105 -32.08 17.89 0.57
CA ASP A 1105 -32.00 18.32 -0.83
C ASP A 1105 -31.01 19.48 -0.98
N PHE A 1106 -29.74 19.15 -1.17
CA PHE A 1106 -28.64 20.11 -1.12
C PHE A 1106 -28.74 21.16 -2.23
N GLU A 1107 -29.18 20.76 -3.43
CA GLU A 1107 -29.25 21.64 -4.60
C GLU A 1107 -30.21 22.82 -4.39
N THR A 1108 -31.32 22.58 -3.69
CA THR A 1108 -32.33 23.61 -3.43
C THR A 1108 -32.10 24.38 -2.13
N ARG A 1109 -31.30 23.84 -1.21
CA ARG A 1109 -31.11 24.40 0.14
C ARG A 1109 -29.74 25.04 0.38
N ALA A 1110 -28.79 24.94 -0.56
CA ALA A 1110 -27.47 25.54 -0.39
C ALA A 1110 -27.54 27.06 -0.12
N PRO A 1111 -26.85 27.58 0.90
CA PRO A 1111 -26.85 29.02 1.25
C PRO A 1111 -25.98 29.89 0.33
N GLY A 1112 -25.58 29.37 -0.84
CA GLY A 1112 -24.62 29.97 -1.76
C GLY A 1112 -24.66 29.27 -3.12
N PRO A 1113 -23.91 29.77 -4.13
CA PRO A 1113 -23.91 29.21 -5.47
C PRO A 1113 -23.17 27.86 -5.52
N LEU A 1114 -23.67 26.96 -6.38
CA LEU A 1114 -22.99 25.72 -6.78
C LEU A 1114 -22.15 25.99 -8.04
N LEU A 1115 -20.86 25.69 -7.96
CA LEU A 1115 -19.83 26.04 -8.94
C LEU A 1115 -19.05 24.77 -9.30
N VAL A 1116 -18.75 24.59 -10.58
CA VAL A 1116 -18.13 23.35 -11.10
C VAL A 1116 -16.64 23.55 -11.39
N THR A 1117 -16.24 24.76 -11.79
CA THR A 1117 -14.87 25.02 -12.25
C THR A 1117 -14.11 25.99 -11.35
N THR A 1118 -12.77 25.94 -11.41
CA THR A 1118 -11.91 26.89 -10.68
C THR A 1118 -12.15 28.34 -11.12
N ASP A 1119 -12.45 28.57 -12.40
CA ASP A 1119 -12.72 29.91 -12.93
C ASP A 1119 -14.03 30.48 -12.39
N GLU A 1120 -15.08 29.66 -12.27
CA GLU A 1120 -16.35 30.04 -11.66
C GLU A 1120 -16.17 30.43 -10.18
N VAL A 1121 -15.36 29.67 -9.44
CA VAL A 1121 -14.99 30.00 -8.05
C VAL A 1121 -14.26 31.33 -7.98
N ALA A 1122 -13.28 31.56 -8.84
CA ALA A 1122 -12.53 32.82 -8.89
C ALA A 1122 -13.43 34.02 -9.21
N GLN A 1123 -14.32 33.90 -10.21
CA GLN A 1123 -15.28 34.95 -10.57
C GLN A 1123 -16.24 35.28 -9.41
N ALA A 1124 -16.75 34.26 -8.72
CA ALA A 1124 -17.62 34.44 -7.55
C ALA A 1124 -16.89 35.15 -6.40
N LEU A 1125 -15.59 34.88 -6.19
CA LEU A 1125 -14.77 35.57 -5.20
C LEU A 1125 -14.48 37.03 -5.57
N HIS A 1126 -14.23 37.35 -6.83
CA HIS A 1126 -14.11 38.75 -7.27
C HIS A 1126 -15.42 39.53 -7.09
N GLY A 1127 -16.56 38.87 -7.34
CA GLY A 1127 -17.91 39.42 -7.21
C GLY A 1127 -18.60 39.20 -5.86
N LEU A 1128 -17.84 38.89 -4.78
CA LEU A 1128 -18.38 38.31 -3.55
C LEU A 1128 -19.55 39.11 -2.93
N GLY A 1129 -19.50 40.44 -2.96
CA GLY A 1129 -20.57 41.28 -2.42
C GLY A 1129 -21.90 41.12 -3.16
N ALA A 1130 -21.87 40.99 -4.49
CA ALA A 1130 -23.06 40.76 -5.29
C ALA A 1130 -23.60 39.33 -5.09
N VAL A 1131 -22.71 38.34 -4.97
CA VAL A 1131 -23.08 36.96 -4.64
C VAL A 1131 -23.75 36.88 -3.27
N ALA A 1132 -23.18 37.52 -2.26
CA ALA A 1132 -23.73 37.60 -0.91
C ALA A 1132 -25.14 38.21 -0.91
N ALA A 1133 -25.32 39.34 -1.61
CA ALA A 1133 -26.62 39.99 -1.73
C ALA A 1133 -27.66 39.10 -2.41
N ARG A 1134 -27.28 38.38 -3.48
CA ARG A 1134 -28.19 37.46 -4.20
C ARG A 1134 -28.64 36.27 -3.36
N HIS A 1135 -27.81 35.81 -2.42
CA HIS A 1135 -28.06 34.62 -1.61
C HIS A 1135 -28.46 34.93 -0.15
N ALA A 1136 -28.65 36.20 0.22
CA ALA A 1136 -28.94 36.61 1.59
C ALA A 1136 -30.18 35.91 2.20
N ASP A 1137 -31.29 35.85 1.46
CA ASP A 1137 -32.53 35.20 1.94
C ASP A 1137 -32.35 33.68 2.13
N ALA A 1138 -31.62 33.04 1.21
CA ALA A 1138 -31.31 31.61 1.30
C ALA A 1138 -30.39 31.32 2.49
N TYR A 1139 -29.41 32.18 2.73
CA TYR A 1139 -28.50 32.10 3.86
C TYR A 1139 -29.23 32.24 5.20
N GLU A 1140 -30.08 33.26 5.35
CA GLU A 1140 -30.85 33.47 6.58
C GLU A 1140 -31.87 32.34 6.81
N SER A 1141 -32.49 31.81 5.75
CA SER A 1141 -33.32 30.61 5.88
C SER A 1141 -32.53 29.41 6.34
N PHE A 1142 -31.35 29.18 5.75
CA PHE A 1142 -30.47 28.07 6.12
C PHE A 1142 -30.05 28.16 7.59
N ARG A 1143 -29.62 29.34 8.05
CA ARG A 1143 -29.22 29.57 9.45
C ARG A 1143 -30.36 29.29 10.42
N ARG A 1144 -31.56 29.80 10.12
CA ARG A 1144 -32.75 29.55 10.95
C ARG A 1144 -33.15 28.08 11.00
N ASP A 1145 -33.03 27.37 9.88
CA ASP A 1145 -33.52 25.99 9.75
C ASP A 1145 -32.53 24.96 10.33
N TYR A 1146 -31.22 25.27 10.38
CA TYR A 1146 -30.17 24.30 10.71
C TYR A 1146 -29.22 24.67 11.87
N CYS A 1147 -29.25 25.90 12.38
CA CYS A 1147 -28.34 26.40 13.43
C CYS A 1147 -29.13 26.90 14.66
N ASP A 1148 -30.28 26.29 14.96
CA ASP A 1148 -31.27 26.82 15.90
C ASP A 1148 -30.89 26.70 17.39
N LEU A 1149 -29.83 25.95 17.71
CA LEU A 1149 -29.38 25.67 19.08
C LEU A 1149 -28.04 26.32 19.46
N ASP A 1150 -27.31 26.88 18.50
CA ASP A 1150 -25.95 27.40 18.70
C ASP A 1150 -25.98 28.87 19.18
N ASP A 1151 -26.00 29.04 20.50
CA ASP A 1151 -26.08 30.34 21.19
C ASP A 1151 -24.82 30.74 21.98
N GLY A 1152 -23.74 29.95 21.86
CA GLY A 1152 -22.49 30.16 22.62
C GLY A 1152 -22.46 29.51 24.01
N GLY A 1153 -23.49 28.74 24.38
CA GLY A 1153 -23.60 28.04 25.67
C GLY A 1153 -23.56 26.51 25.60
N ALA A 1154 -23.21 25.92 24.46
CA ALA A 1154 -23.34 24.48 24.23
C ALA A 1154 -22.41 23.65 25.13
N ALA A 1155 -21.14 24.04 25.26
CA ALA A 1155 -20.18 23.40 26.16
C ALA A 1155 -20.63 23.50 27.62
N GLY A 1156 -21.26 24.62 27.99
CA GLY A 1156 -21.83 24.83 29.32
C GLY A 1156 -22.94 23.84 29.64
N ARG A 1157 -23.91 23.68 28.73
CA ARG A 1157 -25.01 22.71 28.86
C ARG A 1157 -24.50 21.27 28.95
N VAL A 1158 -23.48 20.92 28.16
CA VAL A 1158 -22.85 19.59 28.22
C VAL A 1158 -22.13 19.38 29.55
N ALA A 1159 -21.39 20.39 30.05
CA ALA A 1159 -20.72 20.32 31.34
C ALA A 1159 -21.72 20.16 32.50
N ASP A 1160 -22.85 20.89 32.48
CA ASP A 1160 -23.93 20.74 33.46
C ASP A 1160 -24.46 19.30 33.49
N ARG A 1161 -24.73 18.73 32.31
CA ARG A 1161 -25.19 17.34 32.19
C ARG A 1161 -24.14 16.32 32.65
N LEU A 1162 -22.85 16.61 32.46
CA LEU A 1162 -21.75 15.75 32.87
C LEU A 1162 -21.51 15.78 34.39
N LEU A 1163 -21.79 16.92 35.03
CA LEU A 1163 -21.61 17.15 36.46
C LEU A 1163 -22.86 16.80 37.29
N ALA A 1164 -24.05 16.75 36.67
CA ALA A 1164 -25.27 16.31 37.33
C ALA A 1164 -25.07 14.92 37.97
N ASP A 1165 -25.39 14.80 39.26
CA ASP A 1165 -25.17 13.57 40.03
C ASP A 1165 -25.81 12.37 39.32
N LEU A 1166 -24.97 11.40 38.98
CA LEU A 1166 -25.38 10.07 38.54
C LEU A 1166 -25.88 9.34 39.81
N GLY A 1167 -27.11 9.64 40.20
CA GLY A 1167 -27.81 9.01 41.33
C GLY A 1167 -27.81 7.49 41.28
#